data_AF-A0A9D7K8N7-F1
#
_entry.id   AF-A0A9D7K8N7-F1
#
_cell.length_a   1.000
_cell.length_b   1.000
_cell.length_c   1.000
_cell.angle_alpha   90.00
_cell.angle_beta   90.00
_cell.angle_gamma   90.00
#
_symmetry.space_group_name_H-M   'P 1'
#
loop_
_entity.id
_entity.type
_entity.pdbx_description
1 polymer ?
#
loop_
_entity_poly.entity_id
_entity_poly.type
_entity_poly.pdbx_seq_one_letter_code
_entity_poly.pdbx_strand_id
1 'polypeptide(L)'
;MKFNIKILLVFLPLSMLHLTLTGQTKKAFIKEAELNYTNKNFYAALVNYEKALEFDENDTTLLIKAAESARQFNSYSKAAKLYSQILDSMIYTKDPSLVFHQASMYQKMGKYDEAERKFQMFKSAYENQDTFLLKKTDKELASIAYAKTMVNEAKSTITVERLENGVNTPYSEVGAIIYKKGMMYSSKQFEEVNKKIKPPRKIARLMEKPENESPKMLESVINNKNESVTNPCFSPDGKNLYYTVCKYINGSEKSCDLYKASVDAKGIISGEQRMPEPVNMVGYTTTHPNVVYDNDLKKEILYFVSDRSGGAGGLDIWYSVKDDKYGFSQPVNIKEINTQDDEITPFYHDPTGYLYFSSNGRFGLGGFDVFKTQKTKDGFSDIVDVGIPVNSSYHDLYFHLSEEGDKAFMSSNREGSLFLDSYYEACCFDIYDVKIKKLKLDLLALTFDKITGRPLKKATVRLIDKKTGIEVTKNTNELSNDHTFELLEDRNYIIVAERENYFPDTIELSTFKKDQSELITKKLYLSTDMMLLDVSTYTKVGKIPLSGVTVTLIDMSDTTKKHIVEFNPLSHEFNFMIDRGKQYKIIATKDGFTQGEDIIDTRPFDKSGLIQKDIFLDKFVLQDLLPIALYFDNDLPDRKSKNTTTKAVYGTLVSEYVNKKQEYKNKFAKPLQGSEKSNAENEIDVFFEGNVMGGYEKLKMFIPNLIQELEAGNKVELIFKGFASLEPNRNTIWRLDKEGSIVSKMKWSFLAMKN
;
A
#
# COMPACT_ATOMS: atom_id res chain seq x y z
N MET A 1 57.33 37.01 101.63
CA MET A 1 56.32 36.27 100.84
C MET A 1 56.44 36.72 99.40
N LYS A 2 57.21 35.99 98.57
CA LYS A 2 57.32 36.23 97.11
C LYS A 2 57.39 34.85 96.44
N PHE A 3 56.38 34.56 95.64
CA PHE A 3 56.21 33.31 94.88
C PHE A 3 57.24 33.24 93.75
N ASN A 4 57.95 32.11 93.65
CA ASN A 4 58.79 31.77 92.50
C ASN A 4 57.98 30.85 91.57
N ILE A 5 57.58 31.37 90.40
CA ILE A 5 56.97 30.61 89.31
C ILE A 5 58.10 30.01 88.47
N LYS A 6 58.22 28.68 88.45
CA LYS A 6 59.06 27.95 87.48
C LYS A 6 58.27 27.78 86.18
N ILE A 7 58.71 28.45 85.12
CA ILE A 7 58.26 28.20 83.74
C ILE A 7 59.02 26.98 83.23
N LEU A 8 58.30 25.88 83.01
CA LEU A 8 58.80 24.67 82.35
C LEU A 8 58.50 24.78 80.84
N LEU A 9 59.52 25.11 80.04
CA LEU A 9 59.45 25.06 78.58
C LEU A 9 59.57 23.60 78.14
N VAL A 10 58.43 23.00 77.80
CA VAL A 10 58.37 21.67 77.15
C VAL A 10 58.55 21.88 75.64
N PHE A 11 59.72 21.50 75.12
CA PHE A 11 59.95 21.33 73.68
C PHE A 11 59.25 20.03 73.23
N LEU A 12 58.14 20.17 72.49
CA LEU A 12 57.50 19.05 71.79
C LEU A 12 58.25 18.82 70.46
N PRO A 13 58.82 17.65 70.17
CA PRO A 13 59.32 17.36 68.84
C PRO A 13 58.13 17.10 67.91
N LEU A 14 57.94 17.99 66.96
CA LEU A 14 57.00 17.83 65.84
C LEU A 14 57.53 16.65 64.97
N SER A 15 57.04 15.44 65.25
CA SER A 15 57.29 14.29 64.38
C SER A 15 56.56 14.52 63.05
N MET A 16 57.30 14.91 62.01
CA MET A 16 56.83 14.78 60.64
C MET A 16 56.66 13.29 60.34
N LEU A 17 55.47 12.74 60.58
CA LEU A 17 55.03 11.56 59.88
C LEU A 17 54.91 11.95 58.40
N HIS A 18 55.96 11.70 57.64
CA HIS A 18 55.82 11.53 56.20
C HIS A 18 54.94 10.30 55.96
N LEU A 19 53.62 10.52 55.91
CA LEU A 19 52.73 9.64 55.18
C LEU A 19 53.23 9.65 53.73
N THR A 20 54.08 8.68 53.42
CA THR A 20 54.32 8.31 52.02
C THR A 20 52.99 7.79 51.52
N LEU A 21 52.22 8.66 50.89
CA LEU A 21 51.18 8.24 49.95
C LEU A 21 51.89 7.37 48.92
N THR A 22 51.81 6.06 49.10
CA THR A 22 52.25 5.10 48.09
C THR A 22 51.23 5.14 46.97
N GLY A 23 51.42 6.08 46.04
CA GLY A 23 50.76 6.00 44.74
C GLY A 23 51.06 4.65 44.12
N GLN A 24 50.04 3.98 43.57
CA GLN A 24 50.25 2.73 42.85
C GLN A 24 51.21 2.98 41.67
N THR A 25 52.11 2.03 41.40
CA THR A 25 53.13 2.16 40.34
C THR A 25 52.55 1.78 38.97
N LYS A 26 53.15 2.27 37.85
CA LYS A 26 52.82 1.83 36.47
C LYS A 26 52.68 0.31 36.36
N LYS A 27 53.63 -0.44 36.95
CA LYS A 27 53.64 -1.92 36.96
C LYS A 27 52.47 -2.52 37.73
N ALA A 28 52.03 -1.89 38.82
CA ALA A 28 50.88 -2.35 39.59
C ALA A 28 49.58 -2.20 38.79
N PHE A 29 49.39 -1.06 38.12
CA PHE A 29 48.23 -0.84 37.25
C PHE A 29 48.20 -1.82 36.08
N ILE A 30 49.32 -2.05 35.40
CA ILE A 30 49.40 -3.05 34.32
C ILE A 30 49.01 -4.44 34.85
N LYS A 31 49.56 -4.87 35.99
CA LYS A 31 49.26 -6.19 36.57
C LYS A 31 47.75 -6.35 36.84
N GLU A 32 47.13 -5.32 37.40
CA GLU A 32 45.69 -5.33 37.68
C GLU A 32 44.87 -5.30 36.37
N ALA A 33 45.31 -4.54 35.37
CA ALA A 33 44.68 -4.49 34.05
C ALA A 33 44.72 -5.86 33.36
N GLU A 34 45.87 -6.54 33.32
CA GLU A 34 46.00 -7.88 32.73
C GLU A 34 45.12 -8.91 33.44
N LEU A 35 45.03 -8.84 34.77
CA LEU A 35 44.17 -9.72 35.56
C LEU A 35 42.70 -9.51 35.18
N ASN A 36 42.26 -8.25 35.12
CA ASN A 36 40.89 -7.92 34.74
C ASN A 36 40.60 -8.29 33.27
N TYR A 37 41.56 -8.07 32.36
CA TYR A 37 41.44 -8.44 30.95
C TYR A 37 41.31 -9.95 30.78
N THR A 38 42.15 -10.74 31.46
CA THR A 38 42.08 -12.21 31.46
C THR A 38 40.75 -12.71 32.02
N ASN A 39 40.23 -12.02 33.04
CA ASN A 39 38.90 -12.29 33.60
C ASN A 39 37.75 -11.70 32.76
N LYS A 40 38.03 -11.12 31.60
CA LYS A 40 37.07 -10.49 30.67
C LYS A 40 36.27 -9.34 31.30
N ASN A 41 36.80 -8.73 32.36
CA ASN A 41 36.30 -7.50 32.94
C ASN A 41 36.93 -6.30 32.22
N PHE A 42 36.47 -6.04 30.99
CA PHE A 42 37.10 -5.07 30.10
C PHE A 42 36.98 -3.62 30.57
N TYR A 43 35.93 -3.27 31.34
CA TYR A 43 35.82 -1.96 31.97
C TYR A 43 36.97 -1.73 32.97
N ALA A 44 37.13 -2.64 33.93
CA ALA A 44 38.20 -2.50 34.92
C ALA A 44 39.60 -2.62 34.28
N ALA A 45 39.74 -3.43 33.23
CA ALA A 45 40.98 -3.50 32.46
C ALA A 45 41.30 -2.15 31.80
N LEU A 46 40.33 -1.56 31.09
CA LEU A 46 40.45 -0.24 30.46
C LEU A 46 40.88 0.82 31.47
N VAL A 47 40.14 0.96 32.58
CA VAL A 47 40.44 1.94 33.64
C VAL A 47 41.89 1.80 34.15
N ASN A 48 42.37 0.57 34.36
CA ASN A 48 43.73 0.35 34.84
C ASN A 48 44.80 0.55 33.74
N TYR A 49 44.52 0.20 32.49
CA TYR A 49 45.44 0.50 31.38
C TYR A 49 45.61 2.01 31.18
N GLU A 50 44.53 2.79 31.30
CA GLU A 50 44.62 4.24 31.21
C GLU A 50 45.41 4.86 32.35
N LYS A 51 45.21 4.39 33.58
CA LYS A 51 46.06 4.81 34.70
C LYS A 51 47.53 4.46 34.49
N ALA A 52 47.83 3.36 33.79
CA ALA A 52 49.21 3.03 33.42
C ALA A 52 49.75 3.94 32.31
N LEU A 53 48.89 4.40 31.38
CA LEU A 53 49.23 5.35 30.32
C LEU A 53 49.51 6.77 30.85
N GLU A 54 48.97 7.16 32.01
CA GLU A 54 49.33 8.43 32.67
C GLU A 54 50.83 8.54 33.01
N PHE A 55 51.55 7.42 33.09
CA PHE A 55 53.01 7.40 33.31
C PHE A 55 53.81 7.48 32.00
N ASP A 56 53.20 7.10 30.88
CA ASP A 56 53.83 7.00 29.56
C ASP A 56 52.75 6.94 28.47
N GLU A 57 52.31 8.12 28.02
CA GLU A 57 51.14 8.27 27.15
C GLU A 57 51.34 7.67 25.74
N ASN A 58 52.59 7.39 25.35
CA ASN A 58 52.96 6.89 24.03
C ASN A 58 53.34 5.39 24.03
N ASP A 59 53.16 4.69 25.15
CA ASP A 59 53.39 3.25 25.23
C ASP A 59 52.39 2.51 24.32
N THR A 60 52.84 2.17 23.10
CA THR A 60 51.99 1.57 22.08
C THR A 60 51.36 0.24 22.53
N THR A 61 52.07 -0.52 23.39
CA THR A 61 51.54 -1.78 23.91
C THR A 61 50.35 -1.52 24.83
N LEU A 62 50.45 -0.52 25.70
CA LEU A 62 49.35 -0.13 26.58
C LEU A 62 48.20 0.53 25.82
N LEU A 63 48.49 1.33 24.79
CA LEU A 63 47.47 1.92 23.93
C LEU A 63 46.64 0.84 23.23
N ILE A 64 47.28 -0.18 22.64
CA ILE A 64 46.57 -1.30 21.98
C ILE A 64 45.69 -2.03 23.00
N LYS A 65 46.23 -2.33 24.19
CA LYS A 65 45.47 -3.02 25.24
C LYS A 65 44.29 -2.20 25.77
N ALA A 66 44.47 -0.88 25.89
CA ALA A 66 43.38 0.03 26.21
C ALA A 66 42.33 0.08 25.09
N ALA A 67 42.75 0.19 23.83
CA ALA A 67 41.85 0.23 22.66
C ALA A 67 41.00 -1.04 22.55
N GLU A 68 41.62 -2.22 22.72
CA GLU A 68 40.93 -3.51 22.73
C GLU A 68 39.99 -3.63 23.94
N SER A 69 40.42 -3.18 25.12
CA SER A 69 39.54 -3.17 26.30
C SER A 69 38.32 -2.26 26.10
N ALA A 70 38.52 -1.07 25.53
CA ALA A 70 37.43 -0.16 25.17
C ALA A 70 36.50 -0.77 24.13
N ARG A 71 37.04 -1.40 23.09
CA ARG A 71 36.25 -2.08 22.05
C ARG A 71 35.38 -3.19 22.64
N GLN A 72 35.96 -4.06 23.46
CA GLN A 72 35.26 -5.19 24.10
C GLN A 72 34.28 -4.74 25.19
N PHE A 73 34.48 -3.56 25.77
CA PHE A 73 33.52 -2.92 26.68
C PHE A 73 32.40 -2.16 25.96
N ASN A 74 32.42 -2.10 24.62
CA ASN A 74 31.52 -1.30 23.79
C ASN A 74 31.64 0.22 23.97
N SER A 75 32.83 0.69 24.38
CA SER A 75 33.21 2.10 24.41
C SER A 75 33.72 2.53 23.03
N TYR A 76 32.80 2.66 22.09
CA TYR A 76 33.13 2.82 20.66
C TYR A 76 33.91 4.10 20.37
N SER A 77 33.47 5.23 20.94
CA SER A 77 34.13 6.53 20.75
C SER A 77 35.55 6.52 21.29
N LYS A 78 35.74 5.98 22.49
CA LYS A 78 37.04 5.82 23.14
C LYS A 78 37.96 4.89 22.37
N ALA A 79 37.45 3.72 21.96
CA ALA A 79 38.20 2.74 21.19
C ALA A 79 38.67 3.34 19.86
N ALA A 80 37.77 3.99 19.11
CA ALA A 80 38.11 4.66 17.85
C ALA A 80 39.21 5.71 18.04
N LYS A 81 39.14 6.52 19.10
CA LYS A 81 40.16 7.52 19.43
C LYS A 81 41.53 6.88 19.72
N LEU A 82 41.56 5.81 20.52
CA LEU A 82 42.81 5.11 20.83
C LEU A 82 43.42 4.45 19.58
N TYR A 83 42.60 3.85 18.70
CA TYR A 83 43.09 3.35 17.42
C TYR A 83 43.65 4.45 16.53
N SER A 84 43.00 5.63 16.47
CA SER A 84 43.56 6.78 15.75
C SER A 84 44.93 7.18 16.29
N GLN A 85 45.06 7.31 17.62
CA GLN A 85 46.33 7.66 18.25
C GLN A 85 47.46 6.67 17.90
N ILE A 86 47.16 5.38 17.87
CA ILE A 86 48.13 4.34 17.49
C ILE A 86 48.53 4.49 16.02
N LEU A 87 47.55 4.59 15.11
CA LEU A 87 47.77 4.61 13.66
C LEU A 87 48.45 5.91 13.19
N ASP A 88 48.21 7.04 13.87
CA ASP A 88 48.78 8.34 13.51
C ASP A 88 50.22 8.53 14.04
N SER A 89 50.64 7.74 15.04
CA SER A 89 51.96 7.86 15.68
C SER A 89 53.16 7.55 14.77
N MET A 90 52.94 7.14 13.51
CA MET A 90 53.94 6.62 12.56
C MET A 90 54.79 5.46 13.08
N ILE A 91 54.46 4.90 14.26
CA ILE A 91 55.02 3.65 14.75
C ILE A 91 54.45 2.57 13.84
N TYR A 92 55.31 1.98 13.01
CA TYR A 92 54.90 0.97 12.04
C TYR A 92 54.39 -0.28 12.77
N THR A 93 53.09 -0.35 13.03
CA THR A 93 52.42 -1.55 13.50
C THR A 93 52.09 -2.39 12.26
N LYS A 94 52.68 -3.59 12.13
CA LYS A 94 52.32 -4.53 11.06
C LYS A 94 50.95 -5.18 11.25
N ASP A 95 50.21 -4.82 12.31
CA ASP A 95 48.96 -5.49 12.67
C ASP A 95 47.78 -4.95 11.85
N PRO A 96 47.26 -5.75 10.89
CA PRO A 96 46.13 -5.36 10.06
C PRO A 96 44.86 -5.12 10.87
N SER A 97 44.71 -5.84 11.99
CA SER A 97 43.48 -5.87 12.77
C SER A 97 43.11 -4.51 13.35
N LEU A 98 44.07 -3.62 13.60
CA LEU A 98 43.84 -2.29 14.16
C LEU A 98 43.00 -1.40 13.24
N VAL A 99 43.28 -1.41 11.93
CA VAL A 99 42.51 -0.62 10.94
C VAL A 99 41.09 -1.19 10.81
N PHE A 100 40.98 -2.52 10.79
CA PHE A 100 39.69 -3.22 10.78
C PHE A 100 38.86 -2.88 12.03
N HIS A 101 39.47 -2.94 13.22
CA HIS A 101 38.80 -2.63 14.48
C HIS A 101 38.39 -1.16 14.54
N GLN A 102 39.22 -0.23 14.09
CA GLN A 102 38.84 1.18 13.95
C GLN A 102 37.63 1.36 13.04
N ALA A 103 37.63 0.73 11.85
CA ALA A 103 36.51 0.78 10.91
C ALA A 103 35.21 0.28 11.55
N SER A 104 35.27 -0.83 12.28
CA SER A 104 34.11 -1.38 12.99
C SER A 104 33.57 -0.45 14.08
N MET A 105 34.43 0.34 14.75
CA MET A 105 33.98 1.34 15.72
C MET A 105 33.26 2.50 15.05
N TYR A 106 33.77 2.98 13.91
CA TYR A 106 33.07 4.01 13.13
C TYR A 106 31.71 3.52 12.64
N GLN A 107 31.63 2.27 12.17
CA GLN A 107 30.36 1.66 11.75
C GLN A 107 29.35 1.63 12.90
N LYS A 108 29.75 1.17 14.10
CA LYS A 108 28.88 1.13 15.29
C LYS A 108 28.42 2.50 15.78
N MET A 109 29.20 3.54 15.49
CA MET A 109 28.84 4.95 15.76
C MET A 109 27.99 5.58 14.65
N GLY A 110 27.59 4.82 13.62
CA GLY A 110 26.85 5.34 12.46
C GLY A 110 27.68 6.23 11.54
N LYS A 111 29.00 6.30 11.75
CA LYS A 111 29.96 7.06 10.92
C LYS A 111 30.34 6.25 9.69
N TYR A 112 29.35 6.00 8.84
CA TYR A 112 29.45 5.05 7.73
C TYR A 112 30.47 5.45 6.66
N ASP A 113 30.65 6.75 6.40
CA ASP A 113 31.65 7.24 5.45
C ASP A 113 33.08 7.01 5.97
N GLU A 114 33.32 7.28 7.25
CA GLU A 114 34.60 6.98 7.91
C GLU A 114 34.88 5.47 7.92
N ALA A 115 33.86 4.67 8.27
CA ALA A 115 33.97 3.22 8.32
C ALA A 115 34.32 2.64 6.94
N GLU A 116 33.63 3.07 5.89
CA GLU A 116 33.88 2.63 4.52
C GLU A 116 35.30 2.95 4.07
N ARG A 117 35.78 4.18 4.30
CA ARG A 117 37.17 4.56 3.97
C ARG A 117 38.18 3.67 4.68
N LYS A 118 37.95 3.33 5.95
CA LYS A 118 38.86 2.49 6.74
C LYS A 118 38.81 1.01 6.33
N PHE A 119 37.63 0.47 6.03
CA PHE A 119 37.51 -0.89 5.49
C PHE A 119 38.13 -1.01 4.10
N GLN A 120 37.96 -0.01 3.23
CA GLN A 120 38.64 0.02 1.93
C GLN A 120 40.17 0.11 2.09
N MET A 121 40.66 0.94 3.01
CA MET A 121 42.09 1.00 3.34
C MET A 121 42.61 -0.35 3.84
N PHE A 122 41.87 -1.03 4.73
CA PHE A 122 42.21 -2.39 5.18
C PHE A 122 42.25 -3.36 3.99
N LYS A 123 41.21 -3.38 3.16
CA LYS A 123 41.13 -4.28 2.00
C LYS A 123 42.31 -4.09 1.04
N SER A 124 42.66 -2.84 0.70
CA SER A 124 43.79 -2.54 -0.20
C SER A 124 45.15 -2.92 0.36
N ALA A 125 45.35 -2.78 1.68
CA ALA A 125 46.64 -3.11 2.31
C ALA A 125 46.88 -4.63 2.44
N TYR A 126 45.82 -5.44 2.37
CA TYR A 126 45.87 -6.88 2.69
C TYR A 126 45.23 -7.78 1.62
N GLU A 127 45.04 -7.28 0.40
CA GLU A 127 44.39 -7.96 -0.73
C GLU A 127 44.97 -9.35 -1.03
N ASN A 128 46.26 -9.56 -0.74
CA ASN A 128 46.98 -10.82 -0.99
C ASN A 128 47.00 -11.81 0.19
N GLN A 129 46.22 -11.56 1.26
CA GLN A 129 46.14 -12.45 2.43
C GLN A 129 44.71 -12.96 2.60
N ASP A 130 44.46 -14.24 2.37
CA ASP A 130 43.16 -14.88 2.68
C ASP A 130 43.02 -14.98 4.21
N THR A 131 42.40 -13.96 4.80
CA THR A 131 42.14 -13.89 6.23
C THR A 131 40.64 -13.85 6.49
N PHE A 132 40.23 -14.37 7.64
CA PHE A 132 38.85 -14.25 8.15
C PHE A 132 38.37 -12.78 8.16
N LEU A 133 39.27 -11.84 8.51
CA LEU A 133 38.97 -10.40 8.54
C LEU A 133 38.70 -9.82 7.15
N LEU A 134 39.33 -10.33 6.09
CA LEU A 134 39.07 -9.88 4.72
C LEU A 134 37.65 -10.28 4.26
N LYS A 135 37.24 -11.52 4.51
CA LYS A 135 35.86 -11.98 4.25
C LYS A 135 34.84 -11.18 5.05
N LYS A 136 35.14 -10.89 6.32
CA LYS A 136 34.31 -10.03 7.17
C LYS A 136 34.23 -8.60 6.64
N THR A 137 35.33 -8.06 6.10
CA THR A 137 35.37 -6.72 5.50
C THR A 137 34.39 -6.59 4.33
N ASP A 138 34.30 -7.60 3.46
CA ASP A 138 33.34 -7.57 2.35
C ASP A 138 31.89 -7.53 2.83
N LYS A 139 31.56 -8.32 3.88
CA LYS A 139 30.26 -8.24 4.57
C LYS A 139 30.01 -6.84 5.13
N GLU A 140 30.96 -6.26 5.86
CA GLU A 140 30.76 -4.94 6.48
C GLU A 140 30.63 -3.81 5.46
N LEU A 141 31.36 -3.86 4.34
CA LEU A 141 31.18 -2.89 3.25
C LEU A 141 29.77 -2.99 2.63
N ALA A 142 29.24 -4.21 2.45
CA ALA A 142 27.87 -4.41 2.00
C ALA A 142 26.85 -3.90 3.03
N SER A 143 27.07 -4.16 4.33
CA SER A 143 26.28 -3.59 5.43
C SER A 143 26.28 -2.06 5.42
N ILE A 144 27.43 -1.42 5.19
CA ILE A 144 27.53 0.05 5.12
C ILE A 144 26.73 0.61 3.93
N ALA A 145 26.84 0.01 2.75
CA ALA A 145 26.07 0.42 1.59
C ALA A 145 24.55 0.27 1.83
N TYR A 146 24.15 -0.84 2.47
CA TYR A 146 22.78 -1.07 2.90
C TYR A 146 22.32 0.00 3.90
N ALA A 147 23.10 0.25 4.96
CA ALA A 147 22.77 1.22 6.00
C ALA A 147 22.59 2.64 5.44
N LYS A 148 23.46 3.07 4.53
CA LYS A 148 23.33 4.36 3.81
C LYS A 148 22.02 4.48 3.03
N THR A 149 21.50 3.36 2.50
CA THR A 149 20.20 3.31 1.83
C THR A 149 19.06 3.41 2.84
N MET A 150 19.11 2.59 3.90
CA MET A 150 18.07 2.51 4.93
C MET A 150 17.85 3.82 5.69
N VAL A 151 18.89 4.62 5.90
CA VAL A 151 18.75 5.95 6.54
C VAL A 151 17.79 6.86 5.76
N ASN A 152 17.72 6.72 4.43
CA ASN A 152 16.80 7.51 3.60
C ASN A 152 15.37 6.93 3.55
N GLU A 153 15.19 5.68 3.98
CA GLU A 153 13.93 4.93 4.01
C GLU A 153 13.37 4.78 5.44
N ALA A 154 13.86 5.57 6.39
CA ALA A 154 13.41 5.56 7.77
C ALA A 154 11.88 5.75 7.88
N LYS A 155 11.24 4.89 8.66
CA LYS A 155 9.77 4.85 8.80
C LYS A 155 9.30 5.98 9.70
N SER A 156 8.61 6.97 9.12
CA SER A 156 8.01 8.09 9.86
C SER A 156 6.85 7.69 10.77
N THR A 157 6.28 6.50 10.57
CA THR A 157 5.16 5.96 11.34
C THR A 157 5.61 5.25 12.62
N ILE A 158 6.91 5.07 12.80
CA ILE A 158 7.48 4.43 13.97
C ILE A 158 8.28 5.46 14.76
N THR A 159 8.03 5.56 16.06
CA THR A 159 8.87 6.36 16.96
C THR A 159 9.51 5.45 17.99
N VAL A 160 10.81 5.58 18.21
CA VAL A 160 11.53 4.85 19.26
C VAL A 160 12.07 5.84 20.28
N GLU A 161 11.58 5.75 21.50
CA GLU A 161 11.89 6.67 22.59
C GLU A 161 12.37 5.88 23.79
N ARG A 162 13.42 6.36 24.48
CA ARG A 162 13.89 5.70 25.69
C ARG A 162 12.76 5.71 26.72
N LEU A 163 12.45 4.57 27.31
CA LEU A 163 11.38 4.47 28.27
C LEU A 163 11.74 5.26 29.55
N GLU A 164 10.92 6.24 29.90
CA GLU A 164 11.11 7.05 31.11
C GLU A 164 10.45 6.40 32.34
N ASN A 165 10.23 7.17 33.42
CA ASN A 165 9.56 6.73 34.66
C ASN A 165 10.34 5.74 35.53
N GLY A 166 11.67 5.89 35.55
CA GLY A 166 12.55 5.17 36.48
C GLY A 166 12.82 3.71 36.12
N VAL A 167 12.43 3.26 34.93
CA VAL A 167 12.74 1.91 34.43
C VAL A 167 14.24 1.76 34.21
N ASN A 168 14.82 2.66 33.41
CA ASN A 168 16.21 2.64 33.03
C ASN A 168 17.13 3.24 34.11
N THR A 169 18.28 2.61 34.30
CA THR A 169 19.33 2.97 35.24
C THR A 169 20.68 3.04 34.50
N PRO A 170 21.78 3.46 35.15
CA PRO A 170 23.11 3.31 34.57
C PRO A 170 23.57 1.86 34.31
N TYR A 171 22.76 0.86 34.67
CA TYR A 171 23.01 -0.57 34.44
C TYR A 171 22.16 -1.09 33.28
N SER A 172 22.26 -2.39 32.96
CA SER A 172 21.48 -2.96 31.86
C SER A 172 20.05 -3.30 32.29
N GLU A 173 19.09 -2.75 31.58
CA GLU A 173 17.68 -3.10 31.60
C GLU A 173 17.29 -3.74 30.26
N VAL A 174 16.87 -5.01 30.31
CA VAL A 174 16.64 -5.80 29.09
C VAL A 174 15.41 -6.71 29.18
N GLY A 175 14.94 -7.17 28.01
CA GLY A 175 13.94 -8.23 27.93
C GLY A 175 12.60 -7.82 28.52
N ALA A 176 12.16 -6.61 28.20
CA ALA A 176 10.84 -6.11 28.56
C ALA A 176 9.75 -6.90 27.82
N ILE A 177 8.78 -7.40 28.59
CA ILE A 177 7.57 -8.05 28.07
C ILE A 177 6.33 -7.35 28.61
N ILE A 178 5.24 -7.39 27.85
CA ILE A 178 3.94 -6.92 28.33
C ILE A 178 3.44 -7.91 29.37
N TYR A 179 3.03 -7.39 30.54
CA TYR A 179 2.55 -8.22 31.64
C TYR A 179 1.47 -7.51 32.42
N LYS A 180 0.29 -8.12 32.50
CA LYS A 180 -0.93 -7.52 33.06
C LYS A 180 -1.23 -6.19 32.33
N LYS A 181 -1.39 -5.09 33.06
CA LYS A 181 -1.52 -3.72 32.50
C LYS A 181 -0.18 -2.97 32.43
N GLY A 182 0.92 -3.62 32.77
CA GLY A 182 2.24 -3.01 32.83
C GLY A 182 3.25 -3.85 32.06
N MET A 183 4.44 -3.99 32.65
CA MET A 183 5.52 -4.77 32.05
C MET A 183 6.35 -5.51 33.09
N MET A 184 7.04 -6.55 32.64
CA MET A 184 8.09 -7.23 33.38
C MET A 184 9.39 -7.14 32.59
N TYR A 185 10.52 -6.95 33.26
CA TYR A 185 11.82 -6.81 32.61
C TYR A 185 12.96 -7.27 33.53
N SER A 186 14.18 -7.35 33.00
CA SER A 186 15.38 -7.74 33.75
C SER A 186 16.25 -6.52 34.03
N SER A 187 16.68 -6.29 35.28
CA SER A 187 17.59 -5.17 35.64
C SER A 187 18.84 -5.69 36.33
N LYS A 188 20.02 -5.24 35.89
CA LYS A 188 21.35 -5.69 36.35
C LYS A 188 21.92 -4.85 37.51
N GLN A 189 21.13 -4.02 38.18
CA GLN A 189 21.66 -3.11 39.22
C GLN A 189 22.00 -3.79 40.57
N PHE A 190 21.61 -5.05 40.76
CA PHE A 190 21.72 -5.76 42.04
C PHE A 190 23.09 -6.37 42.29
N GLU A 191 23.45 -6.62 43.54
CA GLU A 191 24.75 -7.18 43.92
C GLU A 191 24.68 -8.68 44.23
N GLU A 192 25.69 -9.40 43.78
CA GLU A 192 25.92 -10.79 44.17
C GLU A 192 26.27 -10.86 45.66
N VAL A 193 25.56 -11.73 46.39
CA VAL A 193 25.79 -11.97 47.82
C VAL A 193 27.00 -12.89 48.03
N ASN A 194 28.12 -12.59 47.37
CA ASN A 194 29.38 -13.29 47.55
C ASN A 194 30.43 -12.36 48.15
N LYS A 195 30.60 -12.44 49.48
CA LYS A 195 31.52 -11.58 50.25
C LYS A 195 33.00 -11.76 49.89
N LYS A 196 33.37 -12.81 49.14
CA LYS A 196 34.77 -13.09 48.75
C LYS A 196 35.22 -12.27 47.55
N ILE A 197 34.29 -11.81 46.71
CA ILE A 197 34.60 -11.04 45.50
C ILE A 197 34.43 -9.55 45.80
N LYS A 198 35.50 -8.77 45.61
CA LYS A 198 35.51 -7.31 45.85
C LYS A 198 36.05 -6.58 44.60
N PRO A 199 35.32 -5.61 44.04
CA PRO A 199 33.94 -5.23 44.39
C PRO A 199 32.93 -6.36 44.07
N PRO A 200 31.74 -6.37 44.71
CA PRO A 200 30.70 -7.34 44.39
C PRO A 200 30.32 -7.28 42.91
N ARG A 201 30.08 -8.45 42.30
CA ARG A 201 29.58 -8.50 40.92
C ARG A 201 28.13 -8.04 40.88
N LYS A 202 27.75 -7.43 39.76
CA LYS A 202 26.37 -7.07 39.49
C LYS A 202 25.59 -8.23 38.88
N ILE A 203 24.37 -8.47 39.33
CA ILE A 203 23.49 -9.55 38.88
C ILE A 203 22.11 -9.01 38.49
N ALA A 204 21.43 -9.74 37.61
CA ALA A 204 20.10 -9.37 37.14
C ALA A 204 19.00 -9.92 38.06
N ARG A 205 17.93 -9.15 38.20
CA ARG A 205 16.65 -9.57 38.80
C ARG A 205 15.50 -9.23 37.87
N LEU A 206 14.41 -9.97 38.02
CA LEU A 206 13.15 -9.62 37.38
C LEU A 206 12.48 -8.49 38.16
N MET A 207 12.04 -7.50 37.41
CA MET A 207 11.35 -6.30 37.86
C MET A 207 9.93 -6.28 37.30
N GLU A 208 8.98 -5.79 38.09
CA GLU A 208 7.64 -5.47 37.65
C GLU A 208 7.46 -3.94 37.61
N LYS A 209 6.88 -3.44 36.54
CA LYS A 209 6.44 -2.04 36.41
C LYS A 209 4.96 -2.02 36.08
N PRO A 210 4.07 -1.88 37.07
CA PRO A 210 2.66 -1.62 36.83
C PRO A 210 2.49 -0.28 36.08
N GLU A 211 1.39 -0.14 35.34
CA GLU A 211 1.10 1.03 34.48
C GLU A 211 1.36 2.37 35.20
N ASN A 212 0.79 2.52 36.40
CA ASN A 212 0.74 3.78 37.15
C ASN A 212 1.57 3.76 38.45
N GLU A 213 2.50 2.82 38.61
CA GLU A 213 3.37 2.71 39.80
C GLU A 213 4.84 2.77 39.40
N SER A 214 5.76 3.04 40.35
CA SER A 214 7.19 2.92 40.10
C SER A 214 7.60 1.44 39.90
N PRO A 215 8.70 1.16 39.18
CA PRO A 215 9.21 -0.20 39.08
C PRO A 215 9.59 -0.76 40.45
N LYS A 216 9.31 -2.04 40.67
CA LYS A 216 9.67 -2.78 41.88
C LYS A 216 10.26 -4.14 41.52
N MET A 217 11.12 -4.67 42.37
CA MET A 217 11.62 -6.03 42.18
C MET A 217 10.46 -7.01 42.34
N LEU A 218 10.40 -8.03 41.48
CA LEU A 218 9.39 -9.08 41.58
C LEU A 218 9.59 -9.85 42.90
N GLU A 219 8.60 -9.78 43.78
CA GLU A 219 8.58 -10.48 45.07
C GLU A 219 8.24 -11.96 44.85
N SER A 220 9.25 -12.78 44.62
CA SER A 220 9.09 -14.22 44.42
C SER A 220 10.36 -14.97 44.77
N VAL A 221 10.21 -16.25 45.14
CA VAL A 221 11.31 -17.18 45.38
C VAL A 221 12.28 -17.27 44.20
N ILE A 222 11.83 -16.98 42.97
CA ILE A 222 12.68 -17.02 41.78
C ILE A 222 13.81 -15.98 41.84
N ASN A 223 13.58 -14.82 42.46
CA ASN A 223 14.57 -13.76 42.62
C ASN A 223 15.49 -13.97 43.84
N ASN A 224 15.17 -14.93 44.73
CA ASN A 224 15.95 -15.25 45.93
C ASN A 224 17.11 -16.21 45.62
N LYS A 225 17.94 -15.84 44.64
CA LYS A 225 19.10 -16.60 44.16
C LYS A 225 20.39 -15.78 44.27
N ASN A 226 21.55 -16.43 44.23
CA ASN A 226 22.81 -15.68 44.10
C ASN A 226 23.15 -15.39 42.64
N GLU A 227 22.56 -16.15 41.72
CA GLU A 227 22.69 -16.04 40.27
C GLU A 227 21.86 -14.89 39.70
N SER A 228 22.14 -14.50 38.45
CA SER A 228 21.28 -13.57 37.70
C SER A 228 19.99 -14.27 37.26
N VAL A 229 18.85 -13.60 37.37
CA VAL A 229 17.53 -14.06 36.92
C VAL A 229 17.03 -13.06 35.88
N THR A 230 16.75 -13.54 34.66
CA THR A 230 16.56 -12.69 33.48
C THR A 230 15.65 -13.36 32.46
N ASN A 231 15.26 -12.61 31.42
CA ASN A 231 14.55 -13.09 30.23
C ASN A 231 13.22 -13.79 30.57
N PRO A 232 12.27 -13.08 31.21
CA PRO A 232 10.98 -13.66 31.54
C PRO A 232 10.14 -13.90 30.28
N CYS A 233 9.36 -14.97 30.27
CA CYS A 233 8.39 -15.28 29.22
C CYS A 233 7.25 -16.13 29.81
N PHE A 234 6.00 -15.74 29.58
CA PHE A 234 4.85 -16.54 30.02
C PHE A 234 4.46 -17.57 28.96
N SER A 235 3.91 -18.71 29.38
CA SER A 235 3.14 -19.56 28.46
C SER A 235 1.94 -18.78 27.91
N PRO A 236 1.44 -19.14 26.71
CA PRO A 236 0.26 -18.51 26.11
C PRO A 236 -0.98 -18.49 27.02
N ASP A 237 -1.14 -19.53 27.85
CA ASP A 237 -2.24 -19.61 28.81
C ASP A 237 -2.00 -18.84 30.12
N GLY A 238 -0.84 -18.19 30.25
CA GLY A 238 -0.40 -17.42 31.42
C GLY A 238 -0.09 -18.25 32.67
N LYS A 239 -0.20 -19.58 32.63
CA LYS A 239 -0.07 -20.45 33.83
C LYS A 239 1.37 -20.81 34.17
N ASN A 240 2.32 -20.53 33.28
CA ASN A 240 3.71 -20.84 33.49
C ASN A 240 4.57 -19.61 33.16
N LEU A 241 5.58 -19.36 34.00
CA LEU A 241 6.64 -18.40 33.72
C LEU A 241 7.92 -19.19 33.42
N TYR A 242 8.46 -18.99 32.22
CA TYR A 242 9.78 -19.42 31.81
C TYR A 242 10.76 -18.27 31.96
N TYR A 243 11.98 -18.56 32.39
CA TYR A 243 13.02 -17.54 32.59
C TYR A 243 14.40 -18.19 32.55
N THR A 244 15.42 -17.35 32.46
CA THR A 244 16.82 -17.76 32.45
C THR A 244 17.47 -17.49 33.80
N VAL A 245 18.25 -18.46 34.29
CA VAL A 245 19.15 -18.29 35.43
C VAL A 245 20.60 -18.41 34.96
N CYS A 246 21.40 -17.39 35.20
CA CYS A 246 22.79 -17.31 34.73
C CYS A 246 23.78 -17.20 35.89
N LYS A 247 24.74 -18.13 35.94
CA LYS A 247 25.86 -18.12 36.89
C LYS A 247 27.13 -17.59 36.22
N TYR A 248 27.91 -16.78 36.92
CA TYR A 248 29.21 -16.34 36.41
C TYR A 248 30.20 -17.51 36.40
N ILE A 249 30.85 -17.74 35.27
CA ILE A 249 31.97 -18.70 35.13
C ILE A 249 33.28 -18.00 35.52
N ASN A 250 33.45 -16.77 35.04
CA ASN A 250 34.59 -15.89 35.35
C ASN A 250 34.11 -14.44 35.57
N GLY A 251 34.92 -13.43 35.27
CA GLY A 251 34.59 -12.03 35.56
C GLY A 251 33.38 -11.48 34.79
N SER A 252 33.09 -12.01 33.59
CA SER A 252 31.94 -11.56 32.79
C SER A 252 31.16 -12.67 32.12
N GLU A 253 31.79 -13.81 31.78
CA GLU A 253 31.09 -14.92 31.14
C GLU A 253 30.11 -15.60 32.07
N LYS A 254 29.00 -16.05 31.50
CA LYS A 254 27.92 -16.71 32.21
C LYS A 254 27.56 -18.01 31.53
N SER A 255 27.29 -19.02 32.33
CA SER A 255 26.58 -20.23 31.91
C SER A 255 25.13 -20.06 32.35
N CYS A 256 24.20 -20.21 31.42
CA CYS A 256 22.78 -20.01 31.69
C CYS A 256 21.98 -21.28 31.43
N ASP A 257 20.93 -21.45 32.21
CA ASP A 257 19.94 -22.52 32.08
C ASP A 257 18.54 -21.92 32.09
N LEU A 258 17.60 -22.58 31.42
CA LEU A 258 16.17 -22.26 31.48
C LEU A 258 15.51 -22.89 32.71
N TYR A 259 14.63 -22.13 33.32
CA TYR A 259 13.79 -22.53 34.45
C TYR A 259 12.33 -22.26 34.10
N LYS A 260 11.45 -22.95 34.82
CA LYS A 260 10.00 -22.82 34.73
C LYS A 260 9.42 -22.71 36.13
N ALA A 261 8.43 -21.85 36.32
CA ALA A 261 7.62 -21.77 37.52
C ALA A 261 6.13 -21.72 37.16
N SER A 262 5.27 -22.17 38.07
CA SER A 262 3.81 -22.11 37.91
C SER A 262 3.29 -20.76 38.39
N VAL A 263 2.29 -20.24 37.70
CA VAL A 263 1.61 -18.97 37.98
C VAL A 263 0.14 -19.29 38.27
N ASP A 264 -0.32 -18.95 39.46
CA ASP A 264 -1.73 -19.16 39.82
C ASP A 264 -2.64 -18.03 39.32
N ALA A 265 -3.95 -18.16 39.52
CA ALA A 265 -4.94 -17.16 39.10
C ALA A 265 -4.79 -15.79 39.80
N LYS A 266 -4.05 -15.71 40.91
CA LYS A 266 -3.73 -14.45 41.61
C LYS A 266 -2.40 -13.87 41.12
N GLY A 267 -1.70 -14.54 40.21
CA GLY A 267 -0.37 -14.17 39.72
C GLY A 267 0.76 -14.54 40.69
N ILE A 268 0.51 -15.43 41.66
CA ILE A 268 1.54 -15.90 42.58
C ILE A 268 2.40 -16.94 41.86
N ILE A 269 3.71 -16.72 41.87
CA ILE A 269 4.70 -17.59 41.24
C ILE A 269 5.23 -18.60 42.27
N SER A 270 5.14 -19.88 41.95
CA SER A 270 5.59 -20.97 42.83
C SER A 270 6.03 -22.21 42.03
N GLY A 271 6.57 -23.22 42.71
CA GLY A 271 6.93 -24.49 42.06
C GLY A 271 8.01 -24.35 40.99
N GLU A 272 9.04 -23.55 41.28
CA GLU A 272 10.20 -23.39 40.40
C GLU A 272 10.89 -24.74 40.15
N GLN A 273 11.25 -24.98 38.89
CA GLN A 273 12.03 -26.12 38.44
C GLN A 273 13.00 -25.72 37.32
N ARG A 274 14.23 -26.24 37.39
CA ARG A 274 15.17 -26.19 36.27
C ARG A 274 14.62 -27.06 35.14
N MET A 275 14.63 -26.56 33.90
CA MET A 275 14.20 -27.37 32.75
C MET A 275 15.14 -28.58 32.59
N PRO A 276 14.60 -29.79 32.35
CA PRO A 276 15.42 -30.99 32.18
C PRO A 276 16.09 -31.05 30.80
N GLU A 277 16.97 -32.04 30.61
CA GLU A 277 17.34 -32.50 29.26
C GLU A 277 16.06 -32.96 28.53
N PRO A 278 15.93 -32.69 27.21
CA PRO A 278 16.96 -32.17 26.30
C PRO A 278 17.01 -30.63 26.17
N VAL A 279 16.20 -29.90 26.94
CA VAL A 279 16.15 -28.42 26.86
C VAL A 279 17.42 -27.81 27.42
N ASN A 280 17.85 -28.16 28.64
CA ASN A 280 19.13 -27.67 29.17
C ASN A 280 20.22 -28.71 29.00
N MET A 281 21.05 -28.55 27.97
CA MET A 281 22.15 -29.46 27.67
C MET A 281 23.36 -29.22 28.57
N VAL A 282 23.89 -30.27 29.21
CA VAL A 282 25.07 -30.15 30.09
C VAL A 282 26.27 -29.56 29.34
N GLY A 283 26.88 -28.52 29.92
CA GLY A 283 28.08 -27.87 29.39
C GLY A 283 27.82 -26.71 28.43
N TYR A 284 26.55 -26.48 28.07
CA TYR A 284 26.13 -25.44 27.14
C TYR A 284 25.23 -24.41 27.82
N THR A 285 25.18 -23.22 27.24
CA THR A 285 24.25 -22.15 27.60
C THR A 285 22.89 -22.39 26.94
N THR A 286 21.81 -22.20 27.69
CA THR A 286 20.43 -22.18 27.20
C THR A 286 19.71 -20.96 27.80
N THR A 287 19.25 -20.03 26.95
CA THR A 287 18.77 -18.69 27.35
C THR A 287 17.67 -18.16 26.41
N HIS A 288 17.16 -16.95 26.68
CA HIS A 288 16.18 -16.21 25.88
C HIS A 288 14.94 -17.05 25.49
N PRO A 289 14.19 -17.59 26.46
CA PRO A 289 13.01 -18.40 26.15
C PRO A 289 11.90 -17.53 25.56
N ASN A 290 11.19 -18.08 24.58
CA ASN A 290 9.92 -17.57 24.08
C ASN A 290 8.97 -18.74 23.84
N VAL A 291 7.85 -18.77 24.55
CA VAL A 291 6.86 -19.86 24.47
C VAL A 291 5.61 -19.36 23.80
N VAL A 292 5.16 -20.08 22.78
CA VAL A 292 3.96 -19.75 22.01
C VAL A 292 3.07 -20.95 21.79
N TYR A 293 1.82 -20.72 21.39
CA TYR A 293 0.90 -21.80 21.06
C TYR A 293 0.80 -21.91 19.55
N ASP A 294 1.25 -23.04 19.02
CA ASP A 294 1.18 -23.27 17.59
C ASP A 294 -0.21 -23.79 17.21
N ASN A 295 -0.94 -22.99 16.41
CA ASN A 295 -2.29 -23.33 16.01
C ASN A 295 -2.37 -24.54 15.05
N ASP A 296 -1.32 -24.76 14.25
CA ASP A 296 -1.26 -25.88 13.30
C ASP A 296 -0.96 -27.22 14.02
N LEU A 297 0.04 -27.22 14.90
CA LEU A 297 0.43 -28.40 15.70
C LEU A 297 -0.46 -28.61 16.93
N LYS A 298 -1.24 -27.60 17.34
CA LYS A 298 -2.05 -27.57 18.56
C LYS A 298 -1.25 -27.86 19.82
N LYS A 299 -0.04 -27.30 19.90
CA LYS A 299 0.93 -27.55 20.97
C LYS A 299 1.72 -26.29 21.30
N GLU A 300 2.21 -26.21 22.54
CA GLU A 300 3.20 -25.18 22.89
C GLU A 300 4.51 -25.44 22.14
N ILE A 301 5.14 -24.38 21.66
CA ILE A 301 6.50 -24.39 21.13
C ILE A 301 7.34 -23.48 22.03
N LEU A 302 8.48 -23.98 22.50
CA LEU A 302 9.51 -23.20 23.18
C LEU A 302 10.62 -22.89 22.17
N TYR A 303 10.71 -21.63 21.76
CA TYR A 303 11.91 -21.08 21.14
C TYR A 303 12.91 -20.69 22.23
N PHE A 304 14.19 -20.93 22.00
CA PHE A 304 15.26 -20.53 22.92
C PHE A 304 16.59 -20.44 22.19
N VAL A 305 17.60 -19.91 22.87
CA VAL A 305 18.93 -19.68 22.32
C VAL A 305 19.95 -20.58 23.01
N SER A 306 20.87 -21.19 22.26
CA SER A 306 21.90 -22.08 22.80
C SER A 306 23.12 -22.22 21.91
N ASP A 307 24.30 -22.33 22.53
CA ASP A 307 25.61 -22.63 21.90
C ASP A 307 25.87 -24.15 21.79
N ARG A 308 24.81 -24.97 21.88
CA ARG A 308 24.90 -26.43 21.80
C ARG A 308 25.45 -26.92 20.47
N SER A 309 26.08 -28.09 20.49
CA SER A 309 26.53 -28.78 19.27
C SER A 309 25.39 -29.05 18.29
N GLY A 310 25.66 -28.93 16.99
CA GLY A 310 24.66 -29.10 15.92
C GLY A 310 24.08 -27.78 15.40
N GLY A 311 24.54 -26.67 15.98
CA GLY A 311 24.30 -25.30 15.56
C GLY A 311 25.08 -24.86 14.32
N ALA A 312 24.80 -23.65 13.82
CA ALA A 312 25.50 -23.00 12.72
C ALA A 312 26.75 -22.23 13.19
N GLY A 313 26.72 -21.70 14.41
CA GLY A 313 27.80 -20.92 15.03
C GLY A 313 27.34 -20.28 16.34
N GLY A 314 28.20 -19.45 16.94
CA GLY A 314 27.90 -18.61 18.12
C GLY A 314 26.80 -19.12 19.07
N LEU A 315 25.82 -18.26 19.32
CA LEU A 315 24.54 -18.58 19.92
C LEU A 315 23.47 -18.71 18.83
N ASP A 316 22.82 -19.86 18.76
CA ASP A 316 21.80 -20.14 17.75
C ASP A 316 20.39 -20.17 18.34
N ILE A 317 19.38 -19.93 17.50
CA ILE A 317 17.97 -20.13 17.84
C ILE A 317 17.56 -21.59 17.56
N TRP A 318 16.95 -22.19 18.57
CA TRP A 318 16.40 -23.54 18.57
C TRP A 318 14.92 -23.47 18.93
N TYR A 319 14.15 -24.48 18.50
CA TYR A 319 12.80 -24.69 19.00
C TYR A 319 12.61 -26.11 19.52
N SER A 320 11.69 -26.27 20.46
CA SER A 320 11.24 -27.56 20.94
C SER A 320 9.73 -27.57 21.13
N VAL A 321 9.08 -28.68 20.78
CA VAL A 321 7.62 -28.81 20.82
C VAL A 321 7.22 -29.49 22.13
N LYS A 322 6.11 -29.05 22.73
CA LYS A 322 5.54 -29.68 23.93
C LYS A 322 5.39 -31.18 23.74
N ASP A 323 5.92 -31.93 24.70
CA ASP A 323 5.76 -33.37 24.77
C ASP A 323 5.35 -33.83 26.17
N ASP A 324 4.79 -35.04 26.24
CA ASP A 324 4.33 -35.62 27.51
C ASP A 324 5.45 -36.35 28.27
N LYS A 325 6.59 -36.60 27.63
CA LYS A 325 7.66 -37.46 28.17
C LYS A 325 8.72 -36.67 28.94
N TYR A 326 9.18 -35.56 28.37
CA TYR A 326 10.24 -34.70 28.89
C TYR A 326 9.74 -33.26 29.15
N GLY A 327 8.47 -32.99 28.85
CA GLY A 327 7.86 -31.67 28.88
C GLY A 327 8.05 -30.91 27.57
N PHE A 328 9.18 -31.12 26.88
CA PHE A 328 9.53 -30.56 25.57
C PHE A 328 10.44 -31.56 24.83
N SER A 329 10.23 -31.70 23.52
CA SER A 329 10.94 -32.65 22.66
C SER A 329 12.43 -32.33 22.50
N GLN A 330 13.13 -33.18 21.75
CA GLN A 330 14.50 -32.86 21.30
C GLN A 330 14.51 -31.52 20.54
N PRO A 331 15.38 -30.57 20.90
CA PRO A 331 15.44 -29.29 20.23
C PRO A 331 15.95 -29.39 18.80
N VAL A 332 15.37 -28.59 17.92
CA VAL A 332 15.69 -28.52 16.49
C VAL A 332 16.27 -27.15 16.17
N ASN A 333 17.43 -27.12 15.52
CA ASN A 333 18.08 -25.89 15.06
C ASN A 333 17.31 -25.29 13.88
N ILE A 334 17.08 -23.97 13.88
CA ILE A 334 16.43 -23.27 12.78
C ILE A 334 17.50 -22.77 11.79
N LYS A 335 17.96 -23.66 10.93
CA LYS A 335 19.11 -23.42 10.04
C LYS A 335 18.92 -22.26 9.07
N GLU A 336 17.69 -21.93 8.73
CA GLU A 336 17.33 -20.82 7.85
C GLU A 336 17.63 -19.46 8.50
N ILE A 337 17.50 -19.40 9.83
CA ILE A 337 17.69 -18.20 10.66
C ILE A 337 19.14 -18.05 11.11
N ASN A 338 19.76 -19.14 11.52
CA ASN A 338 21.06 -19.13 12.15
C ASN A 338 22.21 -18.92 11.16
N THR A 339 23.26 -18.26 11.63
CA THR A 339 24.47 -17.93 10.89
C THR A 339 25.71 -18.43 11.64
N GLN A 340 26.91 -18.02 11.21
CA GLN A 340 28.14 -18.37 11.93
C GLN A 340 28.38 -17.49 13.18
N ASP A 341 27.71 -16.34 13.27
CA ASP A 341 27.77 -15.43 14.42
C ASP A 341 26.58 -15.70 15.36
N ASP A 342 26.04 -14.70 16.06
CA ASP A 342 25.00 -14.87 17.08
C ASP A 342 23.60 -14.47 16.59
N GLU A 343 22.62 -15.34 16.80
CA GLU A 343 21.18 -15.09 16.68
C GLU A 343 20.50 -15.24 18.05
N ILE A 344 19.97 -14.13 18.56
CA ILE A 344 19.49 -14.05 19.94
C ILE A 344 18.10 -13.39 20.06
N THR A 345 17.56 -13.45 21.29
CA THR A 345 16.30 -12.80 21.69
C THR A 345 15.11 -13.11 20.76
N PRO A 346 14.78 -14.39 20.52
CA PRO A 346 13.62 -14.76 19.72
C PRO A 346 12.32 -14.28 20.38
N PHE A 347 11.41 -13.77 19.58
CA PHE A 347 10.06 -13.40 19.97
C PHE A 347 9.09 -13.73 18.84
N TYR A 348 8.24 -14.73 19.04
CA TYR A 348 7.20 -15.08 18.10
C TYR A 348 5.91 -14.31 18.44
N HIS A 349 5.39 -13.59 17.45
CA HIS A 349 4.18 -12.79 17.58
C HIS A 349 2.98 -13.52 16.97
N ASP A 350 2.20 -14.18 17.83
CA ASP A 350 1.08 -15.05 17.45
C ASP A 350 0.07 -14.38 16.47
N PRO A 351 -0.38 -13.12 16.68
CA PRO A 351 -1.36 -12.50 15.77
C PRO A 351 -0.87 -12.31 14.33
N THR A 352 0.44 -12.17 14.11
CA THR A 352 1.01 -11.92 12.77
C THR A 352 1.76 -13.12 12.21
N GLY A 353 2.09 -14.12 13.05
CA GLY A 353 2.86 -15.31 12.68
C GLY A 353 4.34 -15.05 12.39
N TYR A 354 4.87 -13.89 12.81
CA TYR A 354 6.28 -13.53 12.62
C TYR A 354 7.13 -13.91 13.84
N LEU A 355 8.28 -14.51 13.57
CA LEU A 355 9.38 -14.65 14.52
C LEU A 355 10.34 -13.48 14.35
N TYR A 356 10.45 -12.64 15.38
CA TYR A 356 11.44 -11.59 15.51
C TYR A 356 12.67 -12.13 16.24
N PHE A 357 13.85 -11.68 15.85
CA PHE A 357 15.12 -12.04 16.52
C PHE A 357 16.18 -10.99 16.20
N SER A 358 17.25 -10.96 16.99
CA SER A 358 18.38 -10.07 16.73
C SER A 358 19.60 -10.85 16.25
N SER A 359 20.28 -10.37 15.21
CA SER A 359 21.46 -11.01 14.62
C SER A 359 22.60 -10.01 14.41
N ASN A 360 23.83 -10.43 14.66
CA ASN A 360 25.05 -9.74 14.22
C ASN A 360 25.74 -10.48 13.04
N GLY A 361 25.15 -11.58 12.59
CA GLY A 361 25.65 -12.43 11.50
C GLY A 361 25.20 -12.00 10.11
N ARG A 362 24.09 -11.28 10.02
CA ARG A 362 23.51 -10.80 8.76
C ARG A 362 24.03 -9.40 8.40
N PHE A 363 23.88 -9.01 7.12
CA PHE A 363 24.17 -7.62 6.74
C PHE A 363 23.09 -6.72 7.34
N GLY A 364 23.50 -5.58 7.90
CA GLY A 364 22.64 -4.74 8.73
C GLY A 364 23.21 -3.35 8.93
N LEU A 365 22.81 -2.67 10.00
CA LEU A 365 23.24 -1.30 10.31
C LEU A 365 24.52 -1.26 11.14
N GLY A 366 24.90 -2.36 11.80
CA GLY A 366 26.26 -2.60 12.26
C GLY A 366 26.41 -3.37 13.57
N GLY A 367 25.49 -3.21 14.51
CA GLY A 367 25.52 -3.95 15.77
C GLY A 367 24.77 -5.27 15.71
N PHE A 368 23.83 -5.43 16.63
CA PHE A 368 22.82 -6.48 16.53
C PHE A 368 21.61 -5.78 15.93
N ASP A 369 21.10 -6.30 14.83
CA ASP A 369 19.93 -5.74 14.15
C ASP A 369 18.74 -6.68 14.37
N VAL A 370 17.54 -6.14 14.55
CA VAL A 370 16.29 -6.90 14.64
C VAL A 370 15.84 -7.29 13.23
N PHE A 371 15.68 -8.59 13.03
CA PHE A 371 15.11 -9.21 11.84
C PHE A 371 13.79 -9.88 12.17
N LYS A 372 13.00 -10.16 11.14
CA LYS A 372 11.79 -10.97 11.23
C LYS A 372 11.69 -11.96 10.08
N THR A 373 11.04 -13.09 10.34
CA THR A 373 10.64 -14.06 9.31
C THR A 373 9.25 -14.60 9.65
N GLN A 374 8.47 -14.93 8.64
CA GLN A 374 7.14 -15.49 8.83
C GLN A 374 7.20 -17.01 8.85
N LYS A 375 6.49 -17.63 9.79
CA LYS A 375 6.29 -19.08 9.75
C LYS A 375 5.38 -19.45 8.58
N THR A 376 5.79 -20.46 7.83
CA THR A 376 5.04 -21.05 6.71
C THR A 376 4.80 -22.54 6.99
N LYS A 377 4.05 -23.21 6.11
CA LYS A 377 3.82 -24.67 6.23
C LYS A 377 5.10 -25.49 6.09
N ASP A 378 6.07 -24.97 5.33
CA ASP A 378 7.31 -25.68 4.98
C ASP A 378 8.52 -25.19 5.79
N GLY A 379 8.32 -24.31 6.79
CA GLY A 379 9.39 -23.75 7.62
C GLY A 379 9.23 -22.25 7.83
N PHE A 380 10.25 -21.48 7.48
CA PHE A 380 10.26 -20.01 7.60
C PHE A 380 10.46 -19.35 6.23
N SER A 381 9.82 -18.20 6.03
CA SER A 381 9.97 -17.39 4.82
C SER A 381 11.32 -16.67 4.79
N ASP A 382 11.53 -15.86 3.75
CA ASP A 382 12.66 -14.93 3.69
C ASP A 382 12.74 -14.06 4.95
N ILE A 383 13.97 -13.81 5.38
CA ILE A 383 14.31 -13.00 6.55
C ILE A 383 14.43 -11.56 6.11
N VAL A 384 13.72 -10.69 6.83
CA VAL A 384 13.61 -9.26 6.51
C VAL A 384 14.09 -8.45 7.70
N ASP A 385 15.00 -7.51 7.46
CA ASP A 385 15.41 -6.50 8.42
C ASP A 385 14.22 -5.59 8.77
N VAL A 386 14.00 -5.30 10.06
CA VAL A 386 12.84 -4.51 10.49
C VAL A 386 12.95 -3.04 10.06
N GLY A 387 14.18 -2.56 9.88
CA GLY A 387 14.52 -1.23 9.40
C GLY A 387 14.58 -0.15 10.48
N ILE A 388 14.93 1.06 10.06
CA ILE A 388 15.00 2.27 10.90
C ILE A 388 13.57 2.80 11.11
N PRO A 389 13.20 3.23 12.35
CA PRO A 389 14.06 3.48 13.51
C PRO A 389 14.14 2.36 14.55
N VAL A 390 13.59 1.17 14.26
CA VAL A 390 13.73 0.02 15.17
C VAL A 390 15.20 -0.39 15.26
N ASN A 391 15.87 -0.56 14.11
CA ASN A 391 17.31 -0.78 14.07
C ASN A 391 18.07 0.55 14.03
N SER A 392 19.29 0.51 14.54
CA SER A 392 20.28 1.58 14.62
C SER A 392 21.68 1.01 14.36
N SER A 393 22.72 1.85 14.31
CA SER A 393 24.10 1.35 14.18
C SER A 393 24.60 0.59 15.42
N TYR A 394 23.85 0.61 16.52
CA TYR A 394 24.19 0.05 17.82
C TYR A 394 23.60 -1.37 17.97
N HIS A 395 23.57 -1.91 19.18
CA HIS A 395 22.95 -3.19 19.44
C HIS A 395 21.47 -3.02 19.78
N ASP A 396 20.61 -3.62 18.97
CA ASP A 396 19.15 -3.58 19.05
C ASP A 396 18.60 -4.98 19.28
N LEU A 397 18.05 -5.18 20.48
CA LEU A 397 17.77 -6.50 21.07
C LEU A 397 16.36 -6.55 21.65
N TYR A 398 15.88 -7.76 21.95
CA TYR A 398 14.65 -7.99 22.74
C TYR A 398 13.41 -7.27 22.21
N PHE A 399 13.20 -7.25 20.89
CA PHE A 399 11.99 -6.69 20.32
C PHE A 399 10.76 -7.51 20.73
N HIS A 400 9.77 -6.86 21.35
CA HIS A 400 8.56 -7.50 21.87
C HIS A 400 7.33 -6.64 21.52
N LEU A 401 6.52 -7.12 20.57
CA LEU A 401 5.36 -6.43 20.00
C LEU A 401 4.08 -6.72 20.79
N SER A 402 3.22 -5.72 20.98
CA SER A 402 1.87 -5.85 21.53
C SER A 402 0.98 -6.67 20.61
N GLU A 403 -0.05 -7.32 21.17
CA GLU A 403 -1.01 -8.10 20.39
C GLU A 403 -1.65 -7.26 19.26
N GLU A 404 -1.92 -5.99 19.54
CA GLU A 404 -2.47 -5.04 18.59
C GLU A 404 -1.46 -4.64 17.50
N GLY A 405 -0.16 -4.82 17.74
CA GLY A 405 0.90 -4.48 16.78
C GLY A 405 1.13 -2.98 16.60
N ASP A 406 0.70 -2.16 17.55
CA ASP A 406 0.84 -0.70 17.57
C ASP A 406 1.86 -0.20 18.60
N LYS A 407 2.36 -1.08 19.47
CA LYS A 407 3.36 -0.79 20.50
C LYS A 407 4.36 -1.94 20.59
N ALA A 408 5.63 -1.66 20.80
CA ALA A 408 6.61 -2.66 21.17
C ALA A 408 7.57 -2.14 22.25
N PHE A 409 8.21 -3.06 22.95
CA PHE A 409 9.42 -2.75 23.72
C PHE A 409 10.63 -3.31 23.00
N MET A 410 11.78 -2.67 23.22
CA MET A 410 13.07 -3.22 22.82
C MET A 410 14.16 -2.76 23.77
N SER A 411 15.34 -3.37 23.69
CA SER A 411 16.51 -2.99 24.48
C SER A 411 17.65 -2.58 23.56
N SER A 412 18.28 -1.45 23.86
CA SER A 412 19.33 -0.91 22.99
C SER A 412 20.39 -0.15 23.77
N ASN A 413 21.60 -0.11 23.25
CA ASN A 413 22.66 0.79 23.72
C ASN A 413 22.90 1.95 22.74
N ARG A 414 21.89 2.29 21.95
CA ARG A 414 21.90 3.41 20.99
C ARG A 414 22.15 4.76 21.64
N GLU A 415 22.45 5.76 20.81
CA GLU A 415 22.55 7.14 21.25
C GLU A 415 21.34 7.58 22.09
N GLY A 416 21.61 8.29 23.19
CA GLY A 416 20.62 8.66 24.19
C GLY A 416 20.41 7.63 25.31
N SER A 417 21.03 6.44 25.23
CA SER A 417 21.07 5.49 26.36
C SER A 417 21.89 6.02 27.53
N LEU A 418 21.61 5.52 28.74
CA LEU A 418 22.39 5.82 29.94
C LEU A 418 23.73 5.10 29.92
N PHE A 419 24.71 5.73 30.56
CA PHE A 419 26.06 5.17 30.71
C PHE A 419 26.35 4.77 32.13
N LEU A 420 27.01 3.62 32.31
CA LEU A 420 27.59 3.25 33.60
C LEU A 420 28.60 4.31 34.08
N ASP A 421 29.39 4.79 33.13
CA ASP A 421 30.40 5.82 33.33
C ASP A 421 30.38 6.75 32.10
N SER A 422 30.04 8.02 32.34
CA SER A 422 29.91 9.03 31.28
C SER A 422 31.22 9.34 30.58
N TYR A 423 32.37 9.06 31.20
CA TYR A 423 33.68 9.25 30.55
C TYR A 423 33.91 8.24 29.42
N TYR A 424 33.34 7.04 29.55
CA TYR A 424 33.52 5.97 28.58
C TYR A 424 32.36 5.85 27.58
N GLU A 425 31.22 6.51 27.82
CA GLU A 425 30.05 6.45 26.94
C GLU A 425 29.67 4.99 26.59
N ALA A 426 29.78 4.10 27.58
CA ALA A 426 29.75 2.65 27.37
C ALA A 426 29.15 1.90 28.54
N CYS A 427 28.55 0.75 28.20
CA CYS A 427 27.49 0.11 28.97
C CYS A 427 26.33 1.10 29.22
N CYS A 428 25.08 0.77 29.04
CA CYS A 428 24.46 -0.52 29.12
C CYS A 428 23.31 -0.56 28.12
N PHE A 429 22.34 -1.46 28.29
CA PHE A 429 21.14 -1.46 27.49
C PHE A 429 20.04 -0.75 28.26
N ASP A 430 19.38 0.19 27.62
CA ASP A 430 18.14 0.79 28.09
C ASP A 430 16.97 0.14 27.36
N ILE A 431 15.81 0.08 28.02
CA ILE A 431 14.54 -0.25 27.41
C ILE A 431 13.98 0.98 26.68
N TYR A 432 13.55 0.79 25.45
CA TYR A 432 12.89 1.77 24.60
C TYR A 432 11.43 1.36 24.35
N ASP A 433 10.55 2.36 24.32
CA ASP A 433 9.17 2.25 23.83
C ASP A 433 9.18 2.51 22.31
N VAL A 434 8.54 1.61 21.56
CA VAL A 434 8.38 1.70 20.12
C VAL A 434 6.89 1.88 19.83
N LYS A 435 6.49 3.05 19.34
CA LYS A 435 5.10 3.31 18.94
C LYS A 435 4.99 3.17 17.44
N ILE A 436 4.00 2.42 16.97
CA ILE A 436 3.78 2.10 15.56
C ILE A 436 2.40 2.64 15.16
N LYS A 437 2.41 3.71 14.38
CA LYS A 437 1.19 4.32 13.83
C LYS A 437 0.78 3.59 12.55
N LYS A 438 -0.27 2.79 12.61
CA LYS A 438 -0.85 2.16 11.41
C LYS A 438 -1.47 3.22 10.50
N LEU A 439 -1.07 3.28 9.24
CA LEU A 439 -1.69 4.16 8.25
C LEU A 439 -2.72 3.42 7.42
N LYS A 440 -3.77 4.14 7.06
CA LYS A 440 -4.71 3.72 6.03
C LYS A 440 -4.47 4.59 4.79
N LEU A 441 -3.78 4.04 3.81
CA LEU A 441 -3.47 4.71 2.56
C LEU A 441 -4.37 4.13 1.47
N ASP A 442 -5.22 4.97 0.90
CA ASP A 442 -6.10 4.59 -0.21
C ASP A 442 -5.68 5.34 -1.47
N LEU A 443 -5.79 4.72 -2.64
CA LEU A 443 -5.63 5.34 -3.95
C LEU A 443 -6.99 5.46 -4.62
N LEU A 444 -7.32 6.66 -5.08
CA LEU A 444 -8.38 6.92 -6.06
C LEU A 444 -7.72 7.27 -7.40
N ALA A 445 -7.66 6.30 -8.31
CA ALA A 445 -7.21 6.52 -9.68
C ALA A 445 -8.42 6.87 -10.56
N LEU A 446 -8.33 7.99 -11.27
CA LEU A 446 -9.35 8.51 -12.17
C LEU A 446 -8.86 8.47 -13.61
N THR A 447 -9.63 7.89 -14.52
CA THR A 447 -9.24 7.74 -15.93
C THR A 447 -9.97 8.75 -16.82
N PHE A 448 -9.24 9.34 -17.77
CA PHE A 448 -9.75 10.38 -18.67
C PHE A 448 -9.21 10.20 -20.08
N ASP A 449 -10.01 10.67 -21.03
CA ASP A 449 -9.61 10.78 -22.42
C ASP A 449 -8.63 11.96 -22.54
N LYS A 450 -7.46 11.74 -23.12
CA LYS A 450 -6.42 12.78 -23.19
C LYS A 450 -6.80 13.95 -24.11
N ILE A 451 -7.66 13.73 -25.10
CA ILE A 451 -8.03 14.73 -26.10
C ILE A 451 -9.18 15.59 -25.58
N THR A 452 -10.24 14.97 -25.06
CA THR A 452 -11.48 15.63 -24.64
C THR A 452 -11.51 15.95 -23.15
N GLY A 453 -10.67 15.32 -22.34
CA GLY A 453 -10.71 15.43 -20.88
C GLY A 453 -11.92 14.74 -20.23
N ARG A 454 -12.73 13.98 -21.00
CA ARG A 454 -13.92 13.33 -20.48
C ARG A 454 -13.58 12.09 -19.63
N PRO A 455 -14.37 11.79 -18.59
CA PRO A 455 -14.25 10.53 -17.84
C PRO A 455 -14.29 9.30 -18.74
N LEU A 456 -13.30 8.41 -18.63
CA LEU A 456 -13.28 7.14 -19.37
C LEU A 456 -13.93 6.02 -18.54
N LYS A 457 -15.15 5.64 -18.92
CA LYS A 457 -15.77 4.41 -18.42
C LYS A 457 -15.12 3.18 -19.06
N LYS A 458 -15.31 2.00 -18.48
CA LYS A 458 -14.77 0.70 -18.94
C LYS A 458 -13.25 0.63 -18.99
N ALA A 459 -12.57 1.56 -18.34
CA ALA A 459 -11.14 1.46 -18.15
C ALA A 459 -10.82 0.40 -17.09
N THR A 460 -9.66 -0.21 -17.21
CA THR A 460 -9.06 -1.08 -16.20
C THR A 460 -7.81 -0.40 -15.68
N VAL A 461 -7.71 -0.23 -14.36
CA VAL A 461 -6.50 0.25 -13.71
C VAL A 461 -5.83 -0.91 -12.98
N ARG A 462 -4.53 -1.07 -13.20
CA ARG A 462 -3.67 -2.10 -12.61
C ARG A 462 -2.69 -1.44 -11.66
N LEU A 463 -2.54 -2.00 -10.46
CA LEU A 463 -1.58 -1.57 -9.45
C LEU A 463 -0.46 -2.60 -9.36
N ILE A 464 0.76 -2.20 -9.66
CA ILE A 464 1.94 -3.07 -9.74
C ILE A 464 2.97 -2.61 -8.72
N ASP A 465 3.53 -3.53 -7.97
CA ASP A 465 4.64 -3.24 -7.05
C ASP A 465 5.93 -3.04 -7.86
N LYS A 466 6.53 -1.85 -7.76
CA LYS A 466 7.69 -1.46 -8.59
C LYS A 466 8.94 -2.29 -8.29
N LYS A 467 9.10 -2.78 -7.05
CA LYS A 467 10.29 -3.53 -6.63
C LYS A 467 10.25 -4.95 -7.16
N THR A 468 9.09 -5.60 -7.09
CA THR A 468 8.91 -7.00 -7.49
C THR A 468 8.46 -7.17 -8.93
N GLY A 469 7.84 -6.14 -9.52
CA GLY A 469 7.18 -6.21 -10.82
C GLY A 469 5.85 -6.99 -10.80
N ILE A 470 5.39 -7.43 -9.64
CA ILE A 470 4.18 -8.24 -9.49
C ILE A 470 2.94 -7.33 -9.49
N GLU A 471 1.92 -7.71 -10.26
CA GLU A 471 0.59 -7.09 -10.19
C GLU A 471 -0.03 -7.40 -8.82
N VAL A 472 -0.21 -6.36 -8.01
CA VAL A 472 -0.83 -6.46 -6.69
C VAL A 472 -2.32 -6.72 -6.85
N THR A 473 -2.97 -5.94 -7.72
CA THR A 473 -4.41 -6.03 -8.00
C THR A 473 -4.78 -5.20 -9.24
N LYS A 474 -6.03 -5.34 -9.71
CA LYS A 474 -6.62 -4.51 -10.77
C LYS A 474 -8.09 -4.24 -10.51
N ASN A 475 -8.59 -3.12 -11.03
CA ASN A 475 -9.99 -2.73 -10.93
C ASN A 475 -10.50 -2.25 -12.30
N THR A 476 -11.60 -2.83 -12.78
CA THR A 476 -12.31 -2.40 -13.99
C THR A 476 -13.64 -1.80 -13.58
N ASN A 477 -13.98 -0.62 -14.11
CA ASN A 477 -15.22 0.06 -13.77
C ASN A 477 -16.04 0.33 -15.04
N GLU A 478 -17.20 -0.34 -15.17
CA GLU A 478 -18.06 -0.25 -16.35
C GLU A 478 -18.91 1.03 -16.41
N LEU A 479 -19.19 1.64 -15.25
CA LEU A 479 -20.21 2.68 -15.12
C LEU A 479 -19.63 4.08 -14.91
N SER A 480 -18.43 4.16 -14.32
CA SER A 480 -17.72 5.40 -14.01
C SER A 480 -16.22 5.26 -14.30
N ASN A 481 -15.44 6.31 -14.00
CA ASN A 481 -14.01 6.39 -14.31
C ASN A 481 -13.10 6.31 -13.07
N ASP A 482 -13.67 6.03 -11.91
CA ASP A 482 -12.98 5.90 -10.65
C ASP A 482 -12.62 4.46 -10.33
N HIS A 483 -11.42 4.30 -9.78
CA HIS A 483 -10.82 3.02 -9.41
C HIS A 483 -10.14 3.18 -8.05
N THR A 484 -10.60 2.43 -7.06
CA THR A 484 -10.08 2.50 -5.69
C THR A 484 -9.17 1.32 -5.36
N PHE A 485 -8.09 1.59 -4.64
CA PHE A 485 -7.14 0.58 -4.17
C PHE A 485 -6.67 0.88 -2.76
N GLU A 486 -6.50 -0.15 -1.94
CA GLU A 486 -5.75 -0.03 -0.68
C GLU A 486 -4.25 -0.12 -0.98
N LEU A 487 -3.46 0.77 -0.38
CA LEU A 487 -2.02 0.83 -0.54
C LEU A 487 -1.33 0.39 0.74
N LEU A 488 -0.31 -0.45 0.58
CA LEU A 488 0.65 -0.74 1.64
C LEU A 488 1.67 0.40 1.80
N GLU A 489 2.04 0.66 3.05
CA GLU A 489 3.12 1.58 3.45
C GLU A 489 4.48 1.15 2.87
N ASP A 490 5.39 2.12 2.72
CA ASP A 490 6.79 1.89 2.31
C ASP A 490 6.95 1.11 1.00
N ARG A 491 6.14 1.46 0.00
CA ARG A 491 6.17 0.86 -1.34
C ARG A 491 6.21 1.91 -2.44
N ASN A 492 6.81 1.51 -3.55
CA ASN A 492 6.70 2.21 -4.81
C ASN A 492 5.78 1.40 -5.73
N TYR A 493 4.81 2.06 -6.35
CA TYR A 493 3.84 1.47 -7.24
C TYR A 493 3.97 2.04 -8.64
N ILE A 494 3.72 1.20 -9.63
CA ILE A 494 3.41 1.57 -11.01
C ILE A 494 1.90 1.40 -11.17
N ILE A 495 1.20 2.45 -11.60
CA ILE A 495 -0.23 2.45 -11.86
C ILE A 495 -0.42 2.54 -13.36
N VAL A 496 -1.03 1.53 -13.96
CA VAL A 496 -1.26 1.44 -15.41
C VAL A 496 -2.75 1.47 -15.67
N ALA A 497 -3.22 2.43 -16.46
CA ALA A 497 -4.61 2.48 -16.92
C ALA A 497 -4.69 2.03 -18.38
N GLU A 498 -5.59 1.09 -18.66
CA GLU A 498 -5.79 0.48 -19.98
C GLU A 498 -7.28 0.54 -20.34
N ARG A 499 -7.58 0.73 -21.62
CA ARG A 499 -8.93 0.65 -22.17
C ARG A 499 -8.86 0.24 -23.63
N GLU A 500 -9.84 -0.52 -24.09
CA GLU A 500 -9.93 -0.92 -25.50
C GLU A 500 -9.92 0.31 -26.43
N ASN A 501 -9.12 0.23 -27.50
CA ASN A 501 -8.85 1.30 -28.47
C ASN A 501 -8.17 2.57 -27.91
N TYR A 502 -7.56 2.46 -26.72
CA TYR A 502 -6.69 3.47 -26.14
C TYR A 502 -5.30 2.87 -25.89
N PHE A 503 -4.27 3.69 -26.04
CA PHE A 503 -2.95 3.40 -25.51
C PHE A 503 -2.95 3.57 -23.98
N PRO A 504 -2.27 2.67 -23.25
CA PRO A 504 -2.17 2.78 -21.81
C PRO A 504 -1.49 4.07 -21.35
N ASP A 505 -1.92 4.59 -20.20
CA ASP A 505 -1.18 5.63 -19.47
C ASP A 505 -0.59 5.03 -18.20
N THR A 506 0.60 5.50 -17.81
CA THR A 506 1.35 4.94 -16.68
C THR A 506 1.90 6.05 -15.81
N ILE A 507 1.69 5.93 -14.51
CA ILE A 507 2.24 6.84 -13.51
C ILE A 507 2.90 6.06 -12.38
N GLU A 508 3.79 6.72 -11.65
CA GLU A 508 4.39 6.17 -10.44
C GLU A 508 3.82 6.83 -9.18
N LEU A 509 3.74 6.05 -8.11
CA LEU A 509 3.32 6.50 -6.79
C LEU A 509 4.25 5.92 -5.72
N SER A 510 4.65 6.74 -4.76
CA SER A 510 5.43 6.30 -3.60
C SER A 510 4.62 6.51 -2.32
N THR A 511 4.60 5.51 -1.45
CA THR A 511 4.05 5.58 -0.09
C THR A 511 5.14 5.72 0.98
N PHE A 512 6.41 5.83 0.59
CA PHE A 512 7.49 6.14 1.53
C PHE A 512 7.30 7.52 2.17
N LYS A 513 7.69 7.64 3.44
CA LYS A 513 7.64 8.88 4.24
C LYS A 513 6.24 9.45 4.46
N LYS A 514 5.19 8.64 4.21
CA LYS A 514 3.84 8.98 4.63
C LYS A 514 3.75 8.82 6.14
N ASP A 515 3.15 9.79 6.80
CA ASP A 515 3.02 9.86 8.26
C ASP A 515 1.55 9.95 8.71
N GLN A 516 0.61 10.02 7.77
CA GLN A 516 -0.82 10.16 8.01
C GLN A 516 -1.62 9.33 7.00
N SER A 517 -2.74 8.79 7.47
CA SER A 517 -3.73 8.14 6.61
C SER A 517 -4.31 9.16 5.64
N GLU A 518 -4.37 8.81 4.36
CA GLU A 518 -4.86 9.72 3.33
C GLU A 518 -5.46 8.96 2.13
N LEU A 519 -6.36 9.65 1.42
CA LEU A 519 -6.83 9.25 0.11
C LEU A 519 -6.00 9.96 -0.96
N ILE A 520 -5.09 9.23 -1.59
CA ILE A 520 -4.24 9.70 -2.68
C ILE A 520 -5.05 9.68 -3.97
N THR A 521 -5.30 10.84 -4.58
CA THR A 521 -5.98 10.90 -5.88
C THR A 521 -4.96 11.05 -7.01
N LYS A 522 -5.09 10.22 -8.04
CA LYS A 522 -4.28 10.30 -9.26
C LYS A 522 -5.16 10.30 -10.50
N LYS A 523 -4.77 11.06 -11.52
CA LYS A 523 -5.48 11.13 -12.80
C LYS A 523 -4.59 10.56 -13.90
N LEU A 524 -5.14 9.66 -14.71
CA LEU A 524 -4.50 9.08 -15.87
C LEU A 524 -5.24 9.53 -17.14
N TYR A 525 -4.50 9.94 -18.16
CA TYR A 525 -5.04 10.49 -19.41
C TYR A 525 -4.63 9.61 -20.58
N LEU A 526 -5.52 8.69 -20.97
CA LEU A 526 -5.25 7.72 -22.02
C LEU A 526 -5.39 8.39 -23.39
N SER A 527 -4.42 8.14 -24.27
CA SER A 527 -4.43 8.59 -25.66
C SER A 527 -4.99 7.51 -26.59
N THR A 528 -5.54 7.91 -27.73
CA THR A 528 -6.00 6.99 -28.79
C THR A 528 -5.45 7.46 -30.14
N ASP A 529 -5.32 6.57 -31.11
CA ASP A 529 -5.01 6.90 -32.51
C ASP A 529 -6.26 7.06 -33.39
N MET A 530 -7.44 6.81 -32.84
CA MET A 530 -8.72 7.04 -33.52
C MET A 530 -9.12 8.52 -33.48
N MET A 531 -10.06 8.88 -34.36
CA MET A 531 -10.76 10.16 -34.25
C MET A 531 -11.93 10.01 -33.28
N LEU A 532 -12.14 11.04 -32.46
CA LEU A 532 -13.30 11.18 -31.61
C LEU A 532 -14.32 12.05 -32.35
N LEU A 533 -15.56 11.58 -32.44
CA LEU A 533 -16.64 12.28 -33.12
C LEU A 533 -17.76 12.60 -32.13
N ASP A 534 -18.00 13.89 -31.94
CA ASP A 534 -19.19 14.38 -31.25
C ASP A 534 -20.26 14.75 -32.26
N VAL A 535 -21.44 14.18 -32.08
CA VAL A 535 -22.63 14.53 -32.86
C VAL A 535 -23.64 15.16 -31.91
N SER A 536 -24.10 16.35 -32.24
CA SER A 536 -25.16 17.06 -31.52
C SER A 536 -26.37 17.25 -32.42
N THR A 537 -27.58 16.95 -31.93
CA THR A 537 -28.81 17.01 -32.72
C THR A 537 -29.68 18.20 -32.35
N TYR A 538 -30.19 18.91 -33.35
CA TYR A 538 -30.99 20.13 -33.16
C TYR A 538 -32.22 20.16 -34.07
N THR A 539 -33.22 20.96 -33.70
CA THR A 539 -34.27 21.37 -34.63
C THR A 539 -33.68 22.28 -35.70
N LYS A 540 -34.05 22.07 -36.97
CA LYS A 540 -33.56 22.88 -38.09
C LYS A 540 -33.97 24.35 -37.97
N VAL A 541 -35.20 24.58 -37.55
CA VAL A 541 -35.70 25.92 -37.20
C VAL A 541 -35.45 26.16 -35.71
N GLY A 542 -34.82 27.30 -35.40
CA GLY A 542 -34.56 27.72 -34.01
C GLY A 542 -33.37 27.06 -33.31
N LYS A 543 -32.72 26.05 -33.91
CA LYS A 543 -31.51 25.37 -33.39
C LYS A 543 -31.67 24.88 -31.94
N ILE A 544 -32.85 24.36 -31.61
CA ILE A 544 -33.15 23.89 -30.26
C ILE A 544 -32.58 22.47 -30.08
N PRO A 545 -31.87 22.16 -28.99
CA PRO A 545 -31.39 20.81 -28.70
C PRO A 545 -32.49 19.76 -28.80
N LEU A 546 -32.24 18.67 -29.53
CA LEU A 546 -33.24 17.65 -29.83
C LEU A 546 -32.81 16.28 -29.28
N SER A 547 -33.33 15.90 -28.11
CA SER A 547 -33.15 14.56 -27.53
C SER A 547 -34.14 13.53 -28.12
N GLY A 548 -33.96 12.24 -27.81
CA GLY A 548 -34.80 11.16 -28.34
C GLY A 548 -34.56 10.89 -29.83
N VAL A 549 -33.34 11.13 -30.29
CA VAL A 549 -32.90 10.91 -31.68
C VAL A 549 -32.14 9.59 -31.76
N THR A 550 -32.27 8.88 -32.88
CA THR A 550 -31.42 7.74 -33.25
C THR A 550 -30.38 8.20 -34.26
N VAL A 551 -29.10 8.05 -33.93
CA VAL A 551 -27.97 8.34 -34.81
C VAL A 551 -27.38 7.03 -35.33
N THR A 552 -27.32 6.89 -36.65
CA THR A 552 -26.68 5.79 -37.37
C THR A 552 -25.41 6.32 -38.03
N LEU A 553 -24.28 5.67 -37.76
CA LEU A 553 -23.00 5.93 -38.40
C LEU A 553 -22.63 4.78 -39.33
N ILE A 554 -22.36 5.11 -40.59
CA ILE A 554 -22.07 4.16 -41.67
C ILE A 554 -20.65 4.42 -42.20
N ASP A 555 -19.78 3.41 -42.15
CA ASP A 555 -18.47 3.44 -42.81
C ASP A 555 -18.66 3.28 -44.31
N MET A 556 -18.47 4.36 -45.08
CA MET A 556 -18.62 4.35 -46.53
C MET A 556 -17.42 3.72 -47.25
N SER A 557 -16.32 3.50 -46.53
CA SER A 557 -15.08 2.92 -47.07
C SER A 557 -15.06 1.39 -46.94
N ASP A 558 -15.90 0.83 -46.06
CA ASP A 558 -16.03 -0.61 -45.83
C ASP A 558 -17.49 -1.02 -45.61
N THR A 559 -18.14 -1.50 -46.67
CA THR A 559 -19.55 -1.93 -46.66
C THR A 559 -19.80 -3.26 -45.93
N THR A 560 -18.75 -3.95 -45.47
CA THR A 560 -18.86 -5.19 -44.70
C THR A 560 -18.97 -4.94 -43.20
N LYS A 561 -18.57 -3.75 -42.71
CA LYS A 561 -18.74 -3.36 -41.31
C LYS A 561 -20.20 -3.07 -41.01
N LYS A 562 -20.66 -3.55 -39.84
CA LYS A 562 -21.99 -3.23 -39.33
C LYS A 562 -22.10 -1.73 -39.03
N HIS A 563 -23.26 -1.15 -39.34
CA HIS A 563 -23.56 0.23 -38.98
C HIS A 563 -23.62 0.37 -37.45
N ILE A 564 -23.07 1.45 -36.92
CA ILE A 564 -23.18 1.78 -35.50
C ILE A 564 -24.47 2.56 -35.31
N VAL A 565 -25.39 2.08 -34.46
CA VAL A 565 -26.68 2.72 -34.21
C VAL A 565 -26.79 3.04 -32.73
N GLU A 566 -26.98 4.31 -32.39
CA GLU A 566 -27.12 4.78 -31.02
C GLU A 566 -28.41 5.60 -30.86
N PHE A 567 -29.18 5.32 -29.82
CA PHE A 567 -30.39 6.06 -29.46
C PHE A 567 -30.20 6.72 -28.10
N ASN A 568 -30.45 8.02 -28.01
CA ASN A 568 -30.31 8.76 -26.77
C ASN A 568 -31.63 9.43 -26.37
N PRO A 569 -32.40 8.87 -25.41
CA PRO A 569 -33.69 9.43 -25.01
C PRO A 569 -33.58 10.70 -24.16
N LEU A 570 -32.44 10.92 -23.49
CA LEU A 570 -32.28 11.94 -22.45
C LEU A 570 -31.37 13.09 -22.86
N SER A 571 -30.54 12.92 -23.90
CA SER A 571 -29.64 13.94 -24.41
C SER A 571 -29.72 14.05 -25.93
N HIS A 572 -29.22 15.16 -26.44
CA HIS A 572 -29.05 15.47 -27.85
C HIS A 572 -27.61 15.23 -28.35
N GLU A 573 -26.74 14.74 -27.47
CA GLU A 573 -25.32 14.52 -27.75
C GLU A 573 -25.00 13.02 -27.87
N PHE A 574 -24.09 12.70 -28.79
CA PHE A 574 -23.60 11.35 -29.08
C PHE A 574 -22.09 11.39 -29.26
N ASN A 575 -21.38 10.36 -28.80
CA ASN A 575 -19.92 10.31 -28.84
C ASN A 575 -19.45 8.99 -29.47
N PHE A 576 -18.78 9.09 -30.61
CA PHE A 576 -18.27 7.95 -31.37
C PHE A 576 -16.76 7.95 -31.44
N MET A 577 -16.18 6.77 -31.58
CA MET A 577 -14.79 6.57 -31.96
C MET A 577 -14.74 6.01 -33.37
N ILE A 578 -13.98 6.65 -34.26
CA ILE A 578 -13.95 6.32 -35.69
C ILE A 578 -12.51 6.19 -36.20
N ASP A 579 -12.28 5.21 -37.09
CA ASP A 579 -10.97 4.99 -37.72
C ASP A 579 -10.56 6.19 -38.59
N ARG A 580 -9.26 6.53 -38.60
CA ARG A 580 -8.67 7.49 -39.56
C ARG A 580 -8.59 6.90 -40.98
N GLY A 581 -8.45 7.75 -41.99
CA GLY A 581 -8.28 7.30 -43.38
C GLY A 581 -9.57 6.87 -44.08
N LYS A 582 -10.74 7.16 -43.49
CA LYS A 582 -12.05 6.70 -43.97
C LYS A 582 -13.07 7.83 -44.10
N GLN A 583 -14.14 7.56 -44.85
CA GLN A 583 -15.32 8.39 -44.91
C GLN A 583 -16.50 7.75 -44.20
N TYR A 584 -17.24 8.54 -43.42
CA TYR A 584 -18.42 8.10 -42.67
C TYR A 584 -19.63 8.94 -43.05
N LYS A 585 -20.80 8.30 -43.14
CA LYS A 585 -22.10 8.98 -43.24
C LYS A 585 -22.80 8.92 -41.88
N ILE A 586 -23.20 10.07 -41.37
CA ILE A 586 -24.07 10.21 -40.20
C ILE A 586 -25.50 10.35 -40.67
N ILE A 587 -26.42 9.61 -40.05
CA ILE A 587 -27.85 9.69 -40.29
C ILE A 587 -28.56 9.85 -38.93
N ALA A 588 -29.29 10.93 -38.73
CA ALA A 588 -30.07 11.17 -37.53
C ALA A 588 -31.57 11.09 -37.85
N THR A 589 -32.32 10.32 -37.07
CA THR A 589 -33.75 10.08 -37.27
C THR A 589 -34.53 10.23 -35.97
N LYS A 590 -35.75 10.77 -36.07
CA LYS A 590 -36.70 10.89 -34.98
C LYS A 590 -38.12 10.94 -35.53
N ASP A 591 -39.05 10.24 -34.89
CA ASP A 591 -40.45 10.24 -35.31
C ASP A 591 -41.04 11.67 -35.32
N GLY A 592 -41.74 12.03 -36.39
CA GLY A 592 -42.29 13.37 -36.62
C GLY A 592 -41.30 14.42 -37.14
N PHE A 593 -40.04 14.02 -37.39
CA PHE A 593 -39.01 14.87 -37.97
C PHE A 593 -38.49 14.31 -39.31
N THR A 594 -37.97 15.18 -40.16
CA THR A 594 -37.19 14.77 -41.33
C THR A 594 -35.83 14.22 -40.91
N GLN A 595 -35.27 13.33 -41.71
CA GLN A 595 -33.93 12.77 -41.49
C GLN A 595 -32.86 13.83 -41.74
N GLY A 596 -31.92 13.95 -40.81
CA GLY A 596 -30.69 14.75 -40.96
C GLY A 596 -29.53 13.87 -41.39
N GLU A 597 -28.68 14.35 -42.30
CA GLU A 597 -27.49 13.62 -42.77
C GLU A 597 -26.28 14.54 -42.86
N ASP A 598 -25.09 13.98 -42.61
CA ASP A 598 -23.81 14.62 -42.90
C ASP A 598 -22.74 13.57 -43.27
N ILE A 599 -21.66 14.00 -43.92
CA ILE A 599 -20.52 13.17 -44.27
C ILE A 599 -19.27 13.71 -43.58
N ILE A 600 -18.51 12.81 -42.98
CA ILE A 600 -17.20 13.08 -42.38
C ILE A 600 -16.13 12.39 -43.20
N ASP A 601 -15.07 13.12 -43.50
CA ASP A 601 -13.86 12.57 -44.11
C ASP A 601 -12.70 12.65 -43.13
N THR A 602 -12.21 11.50 -42.68
CA THR A 602 -11.08 11.39 -41.76
C THR A 602 -9.74 11.20 -42.47
N ARG A 603 -9.71 11.11 -43.82
CA ARG A 603 -8.47 10.94 -44.61
C ARG A 603 -7.47 12.09 -44.47
N PRO A 604 -7.89 13.36 -44.32
CA PRO A 604 -6.94 14.46 -44.16
C PRO A 604 -6.21 14.48 -42.81
N PHE A 605 -6.65 13.71 -41.82
CA PHE A 605 -6.12 13.77 -40.46
C PHE A 605 -4.93 12.82 -40.28
N ASP A 606 -3.75 13.39 -40.06
CA ASP A 606 -2.48 12.67 -39.81
C ASP A 606 -2.31 12.24 -38.35
N LYS A 607 -3.15 12.76 -37.44
CA LYS A 607 -3.18 12.48 -36.00
C LYS A 607 -4.61 12.34 -35.48
N SER A 608 -4.76 11.70 -34.32
CA SER A 608 -6.03 11.66 -33.58
C SER A 608 -6.49 13.06 -33.19
N GLY A 609 -7.80 13.27 -33.11
CA GLY A 609 -8.38 14.54 -32.71
C GLY A 609 -9.89 14.44 -32.47
N LEU A 610 -10.50 15.57 -32.12
CA LEU A 610 -11.94 15.70 -31.95
C LEU A 610 -12.57 16.36 -33.19
N ILE A 611 -13.60 15.73 -33.74
CA ILE A 611 -14.49 16.27 -34.76
C ILE A 611 -15.84 16.52 -34.11
N GLN A 612 -16.41 17.70 -34.30
CA GLN A 612 -17.74 18.04 -33.80
C GLN A 612 -18.69 18.31 -34.98
N LYS A 613 -19.89 17.74 -34.93
CA LYS A 613 -20.90 17.86 -35.97
C LYS A 613 -22.28 18.11 -35.39
N ASP A 614 -22.94 19.15 -35.91
CA ASP A 614 -24.33 19.45 -35.59
C ASP A 614 -25.23 18.90 -36.70
N ILE A 615 -26.19 18.05 -36.35
CA ILE A 615 -27.18 17.49 -37.28
C ILE A 615 -28.54 18.12 -37.00
N PHE A 616 -29.14 18.69 -38.05
CA PHE A 616 -30.40 19.42 -37.96
C PHE A 616 -31.54 18.59 -38.55
N LEU A 617 -32.58 18.37 -37.75
CA LEU A 617 -33.80 17.67 -38.17
C LEU A 617 -34.94 18.68 -38.27
N ASP A 618 -35.64 18.70 -39.39
CA ASP A 618 -36.78 19.62 -39.57
C ASP A 618 -38.05 19.01 -39.01
N LYS A 619 -38.87 19.82 -38.33
CA LYS A 619 -40.19 19.34 -37.90
C LYS A 619 -41.05 19.26 -39.15
N PHE A 620 -41.61 18.08 -39.41
CA PHE A 620 -42.47 17.89 -40.57
C PHE A 620 -43.71 18.80 -40.45
N VAL A 621 -43.93 19.74 -41.38
CA VAL A 621 -45.07 20.68 -41.31
C VAL A 621 -46.21 20.15 -42.17
N LEU A 622 -47.42 20.03 -41.60
CA LEU A 622 -48.63 19.52 -42.27
C LEU A 622 -48.88 20.11 -43.65
N GLN A 623 -48.50 21.38 -43.84
CA GLN A 623 -48.71 22.12 -45.08
C GLN A 623 -47.97 21.51 -46.27
N ASP A 624 -46.85 20.82 -46.05
CA ASP A 624 -46.04 20.21 -47.12
C ASP A 624 -46.72 19.00 -47.78
N LEU A 625 -47.71 18.41 -47.10
CA LEU A 625 -48.53 17.33 -47.66
C LEU A 625 -49.72 17.84 -48.48
N LEU A 626 -50.00 19.15 -48.45
CA LEU A 626 -51.13 19.77 -49.12
C LEU A 626 -50.74 20.32 -50.52
N PRO A 627 -51.64 20.28 -51.52
CA PRO A 627 -52.99 19.73 -51.46
C PRO A 627 -53.00 18.19 -51.59
N ILE A 628 -53.95 17.56 -50.90
CA ILE A 628 -54.22 16.12 -51.03
C ILE A 628 -55.46 15.96 -51.91
N ALA A 629 -55.27 15.39 -53.11
CA ALA A 629 -56.35 15.07 -54.02
C ALA A 629 -56.89 13.66 -53.70
N LEU A 630 -58.18 13.54 -53.43
CA LEU A 630 -58.83 12.27 -53.11
C LEU A 630 -59.84 11.92 -54.20
N TYR A 631 -59.87 10.66 -54.61
CA TYR A 631 -60.68 10.15 -55.71
C TYR A 631 -61.43 8.89 -55.26
N PHE A 632 -62.70 8.81 -55.62
CA PHE A 632 -63.57 7.65 -55.45
C PHE A 632 -64.58 7.66 -56.59
N ASP A 633 -65.28 6.54 -56.78
CA ASP A 633 -66.21 6.41 -57.89
C ASP A 633 -67.39 7.38 -57.80
N ASN A 634 -67.92 7.76 -58.96
CA ASN A 634 -69.17 8.49 -59.06
C ASN A 634 -70.30 7.64 -58.44
N ASP A 635 -71.24 8.28 -57.76
CA ASP A 635 -72.32 7.68 -56.94
C ASP A 635 -71.90 7.07 -55.58
N LEU A 636 -70.61 7.10 -55.20
CA LEU A 636 -70.13 6.78 -53.84
C LEU A 636 -69.89 8.08 -53.03
N PRO A 637 -69.76 8.06 -51.69
CA PRO A 637 -69.90 6.91 -50.78
C PRO A 637 -71.35 6.41 -50.62
N ASP A 638 -72.34 7.31 -50.67
CA ASP A 638 -73.75 6.97 -50.43
C ASP A 638 -74.64 7.39 -51.61
N ARG A 639 -75.00 6.42 -52.45
CA ARG A 639 -75.78 6.66 -53.66
C ARG A 639 -77.16 7.24 -53.34
N LYS A 640 -77.53 8.33 -54.04
CA LYS A 640 -78.83 9.03 -53.90
C LYS A 640 -79.12 9.51 -52.47
N SER A 641 -78.09 9.72 -51.66
CA SER A 641 -78.24 10.24 -50.31
C SER A 641 -78.24 11.77 -50.31
N LYS A 642 -79.03 12.35 -49.40
CA LYS A 642 -78.92 13.77 -49.01
C LYS A 642 -78.22 13.93 -47.67
N ASN A 643 -77.74 12.83 -47.09
CA ASN A 643 -77.06 12.87 -45.81
C ASN A 643 -75.80 13.71 -45.95
N THR A 644 -75.60 14.55 -44.96
CA THR A 644 -74.42 15.41 -44.88
C THR A 644 -73.23 14.68 -44.29
N THR A 645 -73.35 13.39 -43.91
CA THR A 645 -72.27 12.54 -43.36
C THR A 645 -72.39 11.13 -43.92
N THR A 646 -71.27 10.41 -43.99
CA THR A 646 -71.20 8.98 -44.31
C THR A 646 -70.48 8.22 -43.21
N LYS A 647 -70.63 6.89 -43.15
CA LYS A 647 -69.76 6.00 -42.36
C LYS A 647 -68.77 5.23 -43.23
N ALA A 648 -68.75 5.51 -44.53
CA ALA A 648 -67.87 4.83 -45.47
C ALA A 648 -66.40 5.21 -45.21
N VAL A 649 -65.54 4.20 -45.16
CA VAL A 649 -64.10 4.37 -44.97
C VAL A 649 -63.47 4.68 -46.33
N TYR A 650 -62.81 5.83 -46.46
CA TYR A 650 -62.21 6.26 -47.73
C TYR A 650 -61.21 5.22 -48.31
N GLY A 651 -60.45 4.54 -47.46
CA GLY A 651 -59.52 3.47 -47.88
C GLY A 651 -60.20 2.33 -48.65
N THR A 652 -61.43 1.99 -48.27
CA THR A 652 -62.25 1.01 -48.98
C THR A 652 -62.72 1.57 -50.32
N LEU A 653 -63.23 2.81 -50.34
CA LEU A 653 -63.75 3.47 -51.54
C LEU A 653 -62.68 3.64 -52.63
N VAL A 654 -61.47 4.07 -52.24
CA VAL A 654 -60.36 4.25 -53.20
C VAL A 654 -59.87 2.90 -53.73
N SER A 655 -59.84 1.86 -52.90
CA SER A 655 -59.46 0.51 -53.34
C SER A 655 -60.47 -0.04 -54.35
N GLU A 656 -61.76 0.11 -54.09
CA GLU A 656 -62.83 -0.26 -55.03
C GLU A 656 -62.75 0.55 -56.34
N TYR A 657 -62.43 1.84 -56.24
CA TYR A 657 -62.26 2.69 -57.43
C TYR A 657 -61.05 2.28 -58.27
N VAL A 658 -59.90 1.97 -57.63
CA VAL A 658 -58.70 1.47 -58.30
C VAL A 658 -58.95 0.12 -58.99
N ASN A 659 -59.80 -0.74 -58.42
CA ASN A 659 -60.18 -2.00 -59.07
C ASN A 659 -60.89 -1.80 -60.43
N LYS A 660 -61.45 -0.61 -60.68
CA LYS A 660 -62.05 -0.25 -61.98
C LYS A 660 -61.04 0.26 -63.01
N LYS A 661 -59.76 0.40 -62.66
CA LYS A 661 -58.69 0.89 -63.56
C LYS A 661 -58.72 0.22 -64.93
N GLN A 662 -58.85 -1.10 -64.99
CA GLN A 662 -58.89 -1.83 -66.27
C GLN A 662 -60.18 -1.54 -67.07
N GLU A 663 -61.32 -1.35 -66.39
CA GLU A 663 -62.58 -0.94 -67.03
C GLU A 663 -62.43 0.44 -67.67
N TYR A 664 -61.83 1.41 -66.96
CA TYR A 664 -61.56 2.74 -67.46
C TYR A 664 -60.59 2.73 -68.64
N LYS A 665 -59.51 1.96 -68.56
CA LYS A 665 -58.59 1.73 -69.70
C LYS A 665 -59.35 1.22 -70.92
N ASN A 666 -60.14 0.16 -70.75
CA ASN A 666 -60.89 -0.45 -71.85
C ASN A 666 -61.91 0.52 -72.47
N LYS A 667 -62.57 1.35 -71.66
CA LYS A 667 -63.56 2.35 -72.14
C LYS A 667 -62.90 3.53 -72.84
N PHE A 668 -61.85 4.09 -72.25
CA PHE A 668 -61.18 5.30 -72.74
C PHE A 668 -60.34 5.01 -74.00
N ALA A 669 -59.74 3.83 -74.08
CA ALA A 669 -58.93 3.40 -75.22
C ALA A 669 -59.75 2.78 -76.37
N LYS A 670 -61.06 2.52 -76.17
CA LYS A 670 -61.95 1.85 -77.15
C LYS A 670 -61.99 2.50 -78.55
N PRO A 671 -62.03 3.84 -78.71
CA PRO A 671 -62.09 4.46 -80.03
C PRO A 671 -60.72 4.65 -80.70
N LEU A 672 -59.61 4.29 -80.04
CA LEU A 672 -58.24 4.59 -80.45
C LEU A 672 -57.51 3.35 -80.98
N GLN A 673 -56.52 3.53 -81.85
CA GLN A 673 -55.69 2.44 -82.40
C GLN A 673 -54.19 2.78 -82.35
N GLY A 674 -53.35 1.75 -82.45
CA GLY A 674 -51.89 1.91 -82.50
C GLY A 674 -51.32 2.66 -81.29
N SER A 675 -50.40 3.60 -81.54
CA SER A 675 -49.71 4.38 -80.51
C SER A 675 -50.65 5.27 -79.68
N GLU A 676 -51.73 5.77 -80.27
CA GLU A 676 -52.72 6.61 -79.56
C GLU A 676 -53.45 5.81 -78.48
N LYS A 677 -53.73 4.53 -78.75
CA LYS A 677 -54.34 3.61 -77.78
C LYS A 677 -53.41 3.37 -76.60
N SER A 678 -52.13 3.07 -76.85
CA SER A 678 -51.14 2.84 -75.79
C SER A 678 -50.88 4.08 -74.94
N ASN A 679 -50.84 5.27 -75.55
CA ASN A 679 -50.71 6.52 -74.80
C ASN A 679 -51.91 6.76 -73.88
N ALA A 680 -53.13 6.56 -74.38
CA ALA A 680 -54.34 6.70 -73.58
C ALA A 680 -54.41 5.68 -72.43
N GLU A 681 -53.98 4.42 -72.65
CA GLU A 681 -53.88 3.43 -71.57
C GLU A 681 -52.85 3.82 -70.51
N ASN A 682 -51.69 4.36 -70.93
CA ASN A 682 -50.65 4.84 -70.01
C ASN A 682 -51.08 6.08 -69.22
N GLU A 683 -51.82 7.01 -69.83
CA GLU A 683 -52.39 8.16 -69.10
C GLU A 683 -53.33 7.71 -67.97
N ILE A 684 -54.14 6.66 -68.22
CA ILE A 684 -54.98 6.07 -67.19
C ILE A 684 -54.13 5.37 -66.12
N ASP A 685 -53.04 4.69 -66.47
CA ASP A 685 -52.10 4.13 -65.47
C ASP A 685 -51.53 5.21 -64.56
N VAL A 686 -50.96 6.25 -65.16
CA VAL A 686 -50.35 7.38 -64.46
C VAL A 686 -51.37 8.07 -63.55
N PHE A 687 -52.61 8.23 -64.00
CA PHE A 687 -53.67 8.79 -63.18
C PHE A 687 -54.00 7.93 -61.95
N PHE A 688 -54.23 6.62 -62.13
CA PHE A 688 -54.59 5.75 -61.00
C PHE A 688 -53.42 5.54 -60.02
N GLU A 689 -52.20 5.43 -60.50
CA GLU A 689 -51.02 5.22 -59.63
C GLU A 689 -50.53 6.53 -59.02
N GLY A 690 -50.36 7.57 -59.83
CA GLY A 690 -49.83 8.86 -59.41
C GLY A 690 -50.85 9.73 -58.67
N ASN A 691 -52.05 9.89 -59.21
CA ASN A 691 -53.04 10.80 -58.63
C ASN A 691 -53.93 10.12 -57.60
N VAL A 692 -54.53 8.97 -57.92
CA VAL A 692 -55.49 8.28 -57.04
C VAL A 692 -54.76 7.67 -55.84
N MET A 693 -53.81 6.76 -56.10
CA MET A 693 -53.03 6.11 -55.02
C MET A 693 -52.05 7.07 -54.35
N GLY A 694 -51.36 7.93 -55.11
CA GLY A 694 -50.49 8.96 -54.53
C GLY A 694 -51.23 9.93 -53.59
N GLY A 695 -52.48 10.28 -53.91
CA GLY A 695 -53.34 11.05 -53.01
C GLY A 695 -53.70 10.31 -51.72
N TYR A 696 -54.01 9.01 -51.82
CA TYR A 696 -54.33 8.18 -50.65
C TYR A 696 -53.13 7.97 -49.71
N GLU A 697 -51.92 7.76 -50.25
CA GLU A 697 -50.72 7.64 -49.42
C GLU A 697 -50.37 8.95 -48.72
N LYS A 698 -50.51 10.11 -49.41
CA LYS A 698 -50.39 11.42 -48.76
C LYS A 698 -51.40 11.59 -47.62
N LEU A 699 -52.63 11.11 -47.79
CA LEU A 699 -53.64 11.14 -46.72
C LEU A 699 -53.23 10.29 -45.52
N LYS A 700 -52.71 9.07 -45.75
CA LYS A 700 -52.23 8.20 -44.68
C LYS A 700 -51.06 8.80 -43.89
N MET A 701 -50.21 9.59 -44.55
CA MET A 701 -49.16 10.35 -43.87
C MET A 701 -49.72 11.58 -43.15
N PHE A 702 -50.73 12.24 -43.71
CA PHE A 702 -51.28 13.48 -43.18
C PHE A 702 -52.06 13.28 -41.86
N ILE A 703 -52.89 12.24 -41.78
CA ILE A 703 -53.81 12.05 -40.65
C ILE A 703 -53.09 11.87 -39.29
N PRO A 704 -52.06 11.01 -39.15
CA PRO A 704 -51.34 10.87 -37.89
C PRO A 704 -50.65 12.18 -37.44
N ASN A 705 -50.07 12.91 -38.39
CA ASN A 705 -49.43 14.20 -38.10
C ASN A 705 -50.46 15.27 -37.71
N LEU A 706 -51.67 15.24 -38.30
CA LEU A 706 -52.75 16.15 -37.93
C LEU A 706 -53.23 15.89 -36.51
N ILE A 707 -53.35 14.62 -36.13
CA ILE A 707 -53.74 14.21 -34.77
C ILE A 707 -52.72 14.75 -33.76
N GLN A 708 -51.43 14.59 -34.01
CA GLN A 708 -50.38 15.12 -33.12
C GLN A 708 -50.46 16.65 -32.95
N GLU A 709 -50.70 17.40 -34.02
CA GLU A 709 -50.85 18.86 -33.93
C GLU A 709 -52.09 19.27 -33.13
N LEU A 710 -53.21 18.53 -33.27
CA LEU A 710 -54.42 18.77 -32.47
C LEU A 710 -54.22 18.39 -30.99
N GLU A 711 -53.53 17.29 -30.70
CA GLU A 711 -53.19 16.85 -29.34
C GLU A 711 -52.23 17.82 -28.64
N ALA A 712 -51.33 18.45 -29.39
CA ALA A 712 -50.49 19.55 -28.91
C ALA A 712 -51.27 20.85 -28.63
N GLY A 713 -52.58 20.89 -28.88
CA GLY A 713 -53.45 22.04 -28.63
C GLY A 713 -53.46 23.08 -29.77
N ASN A 714 -52.80 22.81 -30.89
CA ASN A 714 -52.78 23.72 -32.03
C ASN A 714 -54.11 23.67 -32.79
N LYS A 715 -54.50 24.82 -33.37
CA LYS A 715 -55.71 24.92 -34.18
C LYS A 715 -55.35 24.78 -35.65
N VAL A 716 -55.93 23.78 -36.31
CA VAL A 716 -55.75 23.56 -37.75
C VAL A 716 -57.07 23.85 -38.47
N GLU A 717 -57.02 24.73 -39.48
CA GLU A 717 -58.13 24.98 -40.39
C GLU A 717 -57.87 24.25 -41.71
N LEU A 718 -58.74 23.31 -42.06
CA LEU A 718 -58.66 22.57 -43.32
C LEU A 718 -59.67 23.10 -44.33
N ILE A 719 -59.16 23.49 -45.49
CA ILE A 719 -59.99 23.90 -46.62
C ILE A 719 -60.10 22.72 -47.57
N PHE A 720 -61.32 22.25 -47.75
CA PHE A 720 -61.63 21.20 -48.69
C PHE A 720 -62.25 21.78 -49.95
N LYS A 721 -61.93 21.19 -51.10
CA LYS A 721 -62.55 21.53 -52.39
C LYS A 721 -63.00 20.24 -53.06
N GLY A 722 -64.30 20.13 -53.30
CA GLY A 722 -64.89 19.02 -54.04
C GLY A 722 -65.16 19.41 -55.48
N PHE A 723 -65.00 18.45 -56.39
CA PHE A 723 -65.42 18.58 -57.78
C PHE A 723 -66.39 17.43 -58.07
N ALA A 724 -67.58 17.75 -58.57
CA ALA A 724 -68.54 16.76 -59.06
C ALA A 724 -68.82 17.06 -60.54
N SER A 725 -69.07 16.01 -61.33
CA SER A 725 -69.44 16.14 -62.74
C SER A 725 -70.74 16.96 -62.89
N LEU A 726 -70.80 17.76 -63.97
CA LEU A 726 -71.70 18.90 -64.19
C LEU A 726 -73.21 18.63 -64.02
N GLU A 727 -73.81 19.25 -63.00
CA GLU A 727 -75.09 19.97 -63.13
C GLU A 727 -74.89 21.38 -62.51
N PRO A 728 -75.12 22.48 -63.26
CA PRO A 728 -74.74 23.82 -62.84
C PRO A 728 -75.79 24.39 -61.89
N ASN A 729 -75.67 24.11 -60.59
CA ASN A 729 -75.97 25.04 -59.49
C ASN A 729 -75.93 24.31 -58.14
N ARG A 730 -74.75 24.29 -57.49
CA ARG A 730 -74.55 24.49 -56.03
C ARG A 730 -73.11 24.11 -55.64
N ASN A 731 -72.37 25.09 -55.11
CA ASN A 731 -71.07 24.88 -54.47
C ASN A 731 -71.21 23.88 -53.29
N THR A 732 -70.65 22.68 -53.40
CA THR A 732 -70.61 21.69 -52.29
C THR A 732 -69.14 21.42 -51.90
N ILE A 733 -68.82 21.55 -50.61
CA ILE A 733 -67.48 21.33 -50.03
C ILE A 733 -67.61 20.17 -49.03
N TRP A 734 -66.66 19.23 -49.05
CA TRP A 734 -66.60 18.01 -48.22
C TRP A 734 -65.64 18.17 -47.00
N ARG A 735 -65.61 17.26 -46.01
CA ARG A 735 -64.77 17.34 -44.76
C ARG A 735 -64.41 15.93 -44.29
N LEU A 736 -63.27 15.69 -43.64
CA LEU A 736 -62.91 14.41 -42.97
C LEU A 736 -62.99 14.56 -41.44
N ASP A 737 -63.50 13.54 -40.72
CA ASP A 737 -63.44 13.44 -39.25
C ASP A 737 -62.37 12.43 -38.76
N LYS A 738 -62.27 12.23 -37.43
CA LYS A 738 -61.19 11.45 -36.76
C LYS A 738 -61.06 10.00 -37.23
N GLU A 739 -62.04 9.46 -37.96
CA GLU A 739 -62.05 8.09 -38.51
C GLU A 739 -62.08 8.04 -40.04
N GLY A 740 -62.04 9.19 -40.72
CA GLY A 740 -61.94 9.26 -42.18
C GLY A 740 -63.27 9.32 -42.95
N SER A 741 -64.34 9.85 -42.36
CA SER A 741 -65.67 9.97 -43.00
C SER A 741 -65.97 11.36 -43.59
N ILE A 742 -66.67 11.42 -44.74
CA ILE A 742 -66.91 12.64 -45.57
C ILE A 742 -68.18 13.43 -45.13
N VAL A 743 -68.09 14.76 -44.87
CA VAL A 743 -69.21 15.65 -44.40
C VAL A 743 -69.37 17.01 -45.15
N SER A 744 -70.58 17.60 -45.34
CA SER A 744 -70.81 18.86 -46.14
C SER A 744 -71.15 20.18 -45.35
N LYS A 745 -70.29 21.23 -45.48
CA LYS A 745 -70.35 22.72 -45.18
C LYS A 745 -70.95 23.26 -43.84
N MET A 746 -70.48 24.33 -43.16
CA MET A 746 -69.51 25.43 -43.38
C MET A 746 -68.95 25.93 -42.03
N LYS A 747 -67.65 26.27 -41.96
CA LYS A 747 -66.91 27.08 -40.94
C LYS A 747 -66.95 26.60 -39.48
N TRP A 748 -65.88 25.94 -38.99
CA TRP A 748 -65.48 26.02 -37.57
C TRP A 748 -63.97 25.90 -37.38
N SER A 749 -63.46 26.83 -36.58
CA SER A 749 -62.30 26.71 -35.72
C SER A 749 -62.46 25.50 -34.78
N PHE A 750 -61.49 24.59 -34.74
CA PHE A 750 -61.46 23.57 -33.69
C PHE A 750 -61.08 24.26 -32.37
N LEU A 751 -62.05 24.37 -31.45
CA LEU A 751 -61.78 24.60 -30.03
C LEU A 751 -61.81 23.24 -29.35
N ALA A 752 -60.71 22.88 -28.68
CA ALA A 752 -60.73 21.77 -27.74
C ALA A 752 -61.69 22.13 -26.59
N MET A 753 -62.84 21.45 -26.51
CA MET A 753 -63.57 21.36 -25.25
C MET A 753 -63.02 20.16 -24.49
N LYS A 754 -62.47 20.44 -23.30
CA LYS A 754 -62.18 19.48 -22.24
C LYS A 754 -63.42 18.60 -22.00
N ASN A 755 -63.26 17.29 -22.15
CA ASN A 755 -63.42 16.31 -21.08
C ASN A 755 -62.84 14.96 -21.51
#